data_AF-A0AAU3J5F5-F1
#
_entry.id   AF-A0AAU3J5F5-F1
#
_cell.length_a   1.000
_cell.length_b   1.000
_cell.length_c   1.000
_cell.angle_alpha   90.00
_cell.angle_beta   90.00
_cell.angle_gamma   90.00
#
_symmetry.space_group_name_H-M   'P 1'
#
loop_
_entity.id
_entity.type
_entity.pdbx_description
1 polymer ?
#
loop_
_entity_poly.entity_id
_entity_poly.type
_entity_poly.pdbx_seq_one_letter_code
_entity_poly.pdbx_strand_id
1 'polypeptide(L)'
;MSVRSAERIAIVQAKRQGSGFLLHPRLILTSAHLFDGTNAARVAVPGGTGTQNCRIVWHRYDEMCDAALLEADKDLVADASKCQVSDIKWGRITDLSAWERCEAIGYPLISLREGLRPDTEQLVGTLKPGASILRNRYVLDSSHSVPPKGIGASQSPWQGMSGAAAFVGEYLIGVVSGDPVQWGHARVEAVPVHVLVEDEPFRLAVQAVTGSQIELVDVIRSIPLPVQAAVNSSTLRWRPVFEADPIGFGVHRVPDSPGHPSVVEYIARSVDIDLDNHLELLAREGGMLLLSGDSAAGKSRALFEAMRRKLSDWLVCKPDPDVDISSLLLASSDNRRVVWLDDLHDYLRSDGLTPSLLDGLTSRLVVVLATIRTEFYEQYTDDRSRKSLTRGSGAQLPSSSGRVLRAAQHIIIERIWDRSERQRASVSEDPRIANALESDRAYGVAEYLAAGPQVLKLWRSAYRVRGNPRGAALVAAAIDLTRTGVGSSLPRDALERLHEHYLEQAGGLALRPEGLDEAWNWATDVVLGVTGPLVPSKGGMYKPFDYLVSDVARRSGPDDLPDLVWSEALRVVDDSRRSLVAMVARSAGRLDAAKDALIPLVQSDDLEGLNILGAIAASEKSWEDARRCFSRASELGDSIGTHNLGALCVIRGDLSGAREWYALAIERGELPSIGALGLVYEKLGDQDKAVELWKRGTEAGDPGSAFHYADWLRTKWQSEESIEALRVAADGDIPFATLSYAGVLLRKKDHETANAYIAKAYSVAVNQGILGDPLGSLMAGVTAYSFGDIDLGRKWWERARANGCQIDWAVLEAPTDYPGLRYLAVSWETLEKVGEDQVRLLMQTLWSGDCLDCGYPLGGSVPALYVDDMYTHADAKIFHFGLCRFPHWNDSALISVAKDVGISWKSATAPVAIGKSASNLIPALFVNPSLEEAQFVMNSDQSWKATSQYGPHSVLSLALDLQPLWSGFPSRAVDSGALAFVGEGEVAVAALHQVWSAPSTIEFLSLVERSGGVLLVLSSALGPEDAFTMEALADVLQSWDAMVRWVPLRREIV
;
A
#
# COMPACT_ATOMS: atom_id res chain seq x y z
N MET A 1 39.33 -26.69 26.40
CA MET A 1 38.69 -25.73 27.31
C MET A 1 38.21 -24.54 26.49
N SER A 2 37.20 -23.78 26.92
CA SER A 2 36.73 -22.62 26.16
C SER A 2 37.82 -21.55 26.05
N VAL A 3 38.14 -21.11 24.83
CA VAL A 3 39.08 -20.01 24.53
C VAL A 3 38.59 -18.67 25.09
N ARG A 4 37.28 -18.58 25.35
CA ARG A 4 36.58 -17.40 25.90
C ARG A 4 36.43 -17.51 27.42
N SER A 5 37.53 -17.79 28.12
CA SER A 5 37.56 -17.81 29.59
C SER A 5 37.92 -16.43 30.14
N ALA A 6 37.34 -16.07 31.29
CA ALA A 6 37.64 -14.81 31.97
C ALA A 6 39.15 -14.67 32.29
N GLU A 7 39.84 -15.79 32.52
CA GLU A 7 41.28 -15.86 32.81
C GLU A 7 42.17 -15.45 31.61
N ARG A 8 41.62 -15.39 30.38
CA ARG A 8 42.34 -14.95 29.17
C ARG A 8 42.18 -13.46 28.85
N ILE A 9 41.31 -12.75 29.56
CA ILE A 9 41.07 -11.32 29.35
C ILE A 9 41.96 -10.55 30.32
N ALA A 10 42.77 -9.64 29.80
CA ALA A 10 43.72 -8.84 30.57
C ALA A 10 43.34 -7.36 30.55
N ILE A 11 43.54 -6.70 31.68
CA ILE A 11 43.67 -5.24 31.71
C ILE A 11 45.16 -4.90 31.55
N VAL A 12 45.46 -4.03 30.60
CA VAL A 12 46.83 -3.60 30.27
C VAL A 12 46.98 -2.14 30.69
N GLN A 13 47.89 -1.87 31.61
CA GLN A 13 48.22 -0.53 32.06
C GLN A 13 49.63 -0.17 31.58
N ALA A 14 49.70 0.55 30.48
CA ALA A 14 50.92 1.15 29.94
C ALA A 14 50.84 2.68 30.13
N LYS A 15 51.27 3.47 29.14
CA LYS A 15 51.06 4.92 29.15
C LYS A 15 49.57 5.27 29.02
N ARG A 16 48.81 4.43 28.32
CA ARG A 16 47.34 4.41 28.32
C ARG A 16 46.85 3.09 28.90
N GLN A 17 45.66 3.12 29.49
CA GLN A 17 44.96 1.89 29.87
C GLN A 17 44.28 1.29 28.62
N GLY A 18 44.37 -0.02 28.48
CA GLY A 18 43.75 -0.79 27.43
C GLY A 18 43.40 -2.19 27.90
N SER A 19 43.00 -3.01 26.94
CA SER A 19 42.67 -4.42 27.09
C SER A 19 43.75 -5.29 26.49
N GLY A 20 43.80 -6.56 26.87
CA GLY A 20 44.71 -7.53 26.30
C GLY A 20 44.11 -8.93 26.32
N PHE A 21 44.68 -9.81 25.51
CA PHE A 21 44.26 -11.19 25.40
C PHE A 21 45.45 -12.13 25.59
N LEU A 22 45.33 -13.08 26.53
CA LEU A 22 46.42 -14.02 26.83
C LEU A 22 46.47 -15.12 25.79
N LEU A 23 47.59 -15.14 25.05
CA LEU A 23 47.95 -16.24 24.17
C LEU A 23 48.54 -17.42 24.97
N HIS A 24 49.28 -17.10 26.03
CA HIS A 24 49.99 -18.01 26.94
C HIS A 24 49.91 -17.43 28.38
N PRO A 25 50.16 -18.17 29.49
CA PRO A 25 50.15 -17.59 30.84
C PRO A 25 51.10 -16.40 31.02
N ARG A 26 52.08 -16.25 30.12
CA ARG A 26 53.03 -15.13 30.09
C ARG A 26 52.97 -14.28 28.83
N LEU A 27 52.19 -14.63 27.79
CA LEU A 27 52.12 -13.85 26.56
C LEU A 27 50.77 -13.17 26.39
N ILE A 28 50.79 -11.86 26.13
CA ILE A 28 49.59 -11.02 26.05
C ILE A 28 49.62 -10.23 24.75
N LEU A 29 48.57 -10.38 23.95
CA LEU A 29 48.33 -9.60 22.74
C LEU A 29 47.49 -8.36 23.08
N THR A 30 47.90 -7.18 22.60
CA THR A 30 47.23 -5.90 22.86
C THR A 30 47.50 -4.88 21.73
N SER A 31 47.02 -3.64 21.83
CA SER A 31 47.32 -2.57 20.87
C SER A 31 48.66 -1.89 21.14
N ALA A 32 49.38 -1.48 20.09
CA ALA A 32 50.69 -0.85 20.22
C ALA A 32 50.61 0.62 20.66
N HIS A 33 49.55 1.34 20.29
CA HIS A 33 49.38 2.75 20.69
C HIS A 33 49.24 2.96 22.21
N LEU A 34 49.03 1.90 23.00
CA LEU A 34 48.96 2.01 24.47
C LEU A 34 50.28 2.44 25.10
N PHE A 35 51.39 2.24 24.39
CA PHE A 35 52.74 2.39 24.92
C PHE A 35 53.31 3.79 24.71
N ASP A 36 52.96 4.52 23.64
CA ASP A 36 53.38 5.91 23.37
C ASP A 36 54.88 6.17 23.72
N GLY A 37 55.77 5.23 23.36
CA GLY A 37 57.22 5.26 23.57
C GLY A 37 57.75 4.62 24.86
N THR A 38 56.92 4.02 25.71
CA THR A 38 57.35 3.26 26.91
C THR A 38 57.49 1.76 26.60
N ASN A 39 58.45 1.07 27.24
CA ASN A 39 58.68 -0.37 27.04
C ASN A 39 58.19 -1.24 28.21
N ALA A 40 57.44 -0.65 29.15
CA ALA A 40 56.97 -1.30 30.36
C ALA A 40 55.44 -1.19 30.46
N ALA A 41 54.79 -2.32 30.67
CA ALA A 41 53.37 -2.40 31.01
C ALA A 41 53.17 -3.23 32.27
N ARG A 42 52.08 -2.93 32.97
CA ARG A 42 51.56 -3.76 34.06
C ARG A 42 50.29 -4.44 33.57
N VAL A 43 50.21 -5.74 33.74
CA VAL A 43 49.07 -6.54 33.27
C VAL A 43 48.47 -7.32 34.43
N ALA A 44 47.15 -7.41 34.48
CA ALA A 44 46.42 -8.24 35.42
C ALA A 44 45.24 -8.94 34.71
N VAL A 45 44.84 -10.11 35.21
CA VAL A 45 43.71 -10.90 34.71
C VAL A 45 42.74 -11.25 35.85
N PRO A 46 41.43 -11.43 35.58
CA PRO A 46 40.47 -11.94 36.55
C PRO A 46 40.91 -13.26 37.19
N GLY A 47 40.92 -13.32 38.53
CA GLY A 47 41.32 -14.52 39.27
C GLY A 47 42.81 -14.89 39.15
N GLY A 48 43.65 -14.02 38.57
CA GLY A 48 45.07 -14.26 38.35
C GLY A 48 45.97 -14.10 39.57
N THR A 49 47.28 -14.18 39.35
CA THR A 49 48.34 -14.14 40.38
C THR A 49 48.66 -12.72 40.89
N GLY A 50 47.81 -11.74 40.55
CA GLY A 50 48.04 -10.31 40.76
C GLY A 50 48.66 -9.62 39.55
N THR A 51 49.02 -8.35 39.72
CA THR A 51 49.57 -7.52 38.63
C THR A 51 51.04 -7.87 38.36
N GLN A 52 51.37 -8.24 37.12
CA GLN A 52 52.74 -8.54 36.69
C GLN A 52 53.31 -7.44 35.80
N ASN A 53 54.62 -7.23 35.89
CA ASN A 53 55.34 -6.40 34.92
C ASN A 53 55.55 -7.20 33.63
N CYS A 54 55.39 -6.52 32.50
CA CYS A 54 55.53 -7.09 31.18
C CYS A 54 56.44 -6.22 30.32
N ARG A 55 57.25 -6.88 29.49
CA ARG A 55 58.08 -6.27 28.46
C ARG A 55 57.48 -6.51 27.08
N ILE A 56 57.68 -5.58 26.15
CA ILE A 56 57.27 -5.77 24.75
C ILE A 56 58.27 -6.71 24.08
N VAL A 57 57.80 -7.82 23.51
CA VAL A 57 58.61 -8.78 22.75
C VAL A 57 58.39 -8.67 21.24
N TRP A 58 57.27 -8.06 20.83
CA TRP A 58 57.01 -7.64 19.46
C TRP A 58 56.02 -6.48 19.48
N HIS A 59 56.16 -5.51 18.57
CA HIS A 59 55.11 -4.54 18.30
C HIS A 59 55.23 -3.99 16.89
N ARG A 60 54.10 -3.58 16.33
CA ARG A 60 54.03 -2.88 15.07
C ARG A 60 52.94 -1.80 15.16
N TYR A 61 53.35 -0.56 14.88
CA TYR A 61 52.48 0.61 14.90
C TYR A 61 52.71 1.43 13.63
N ASP A 62 52.00 1.07 12.58
CA ASP A 62 51.97 1.74 11.29
C ASP A 62 50.53 1.82 10.75
N GLU A 63 50.35 2.33 9.53
CA GLU A 63 49.02 2.48 8.93
C GLU A 63 48.24 1.16 8.83
N MET A 64 48.95 0.04 8.68
CA MET A 64 48.37 -1.28 8.43
C MET A 64 48.29 -2.16 9.67
N CYS A 65 49.01 -1.84 10.75
CA CYS A 65 49.01 -2.65 11.97
C CYS A 65 49.21 -1.80 13.24
N ASP A 66 48.36 -2.01 14.24
CA ASP A 66 48.45 -1.42 15.58
C ASP A 66 48.28 -2.52 16.65
N ALA A 67 49.35 -3.28 16.87
CA ALA A 67 49.34 -4.41 17.79
C ALA A 67 50.72 -4.62 18.45
N ALA A 68 50.71 -5.10 19.69
CA ALA A 68 51.89 -5.43 20.48
C ALA A 68 51.70 -6.75 21.21
N LEU A 69 52.80 -7.50 21.36
CA LEU A 69 52.90 -8.74 22.11
C LEU A 69 53.80 -8.50 23.31
N LEU A 70 53.29 -8.80 24.50
CA LEU A 70 53.98 -8.62 25.77
C LEU A 70 54.35 -9.97 26.37
N GLU A 71 55.47 -10.00 27.07
CA GLU A 71 55.88 -11.12 27.91
C GLU A 71 55.94 -10.70 29.37
N ALA A 72 55.19 -11.39 30.23
CA ALA A 72 55.17 -11.16 31.67
C ALA A 72 56.36 -11.84 32.38
N ASP A 73 56.85 -11.22 33.46
CA ASP A 73 57.96 -11.76 34.26
C ASP A 73 57.59 -13.10 34.93
N LYS A 74 56.31 -13.30 35.26
CA LYS A 74 55.73 -14.50 35.89
C LYS A 74 54.38 -14.82 35.27
N ASP A 75 53.91 -16.05 35.47
CA ASP A 75 52.59 -16.48 35.02
C ASP A 75 51.48 -15.60 35.61
N LEU A 76 50.62 -15.06 34.75
CA LEU A 76 49.47 -14.23 35.10
C LEU A 76 48.30 -15.03 35.66
N VAL A 77 48.23 -16.33 35.34
CA VAL A 77 47.19 -17.27 35.80
C VAL A 77 47.79 -18.33 36.74
N ALA A 78 47.03 -18.78 37.73
CA ALA A 78 47.49 -19.77 38.71
C ALA A 78 47.60 -21.19 38.13
N ASP A 79 46.82 -21.50 37.10
CA ASP A 79 46.84 -22.77 36.38
C ASP A 79 47.28 -22.55 34.94
N ALA A 80 48.56 -22.82 34.67
CA ALA A 80 49.17 -22.63 33.36
C ALA A 80 48.55 -23.50 32.25
N SER A 81 47.84 -24.58 32.60
CA SER A 81 47.20 -25.46 31.62
C SER A 81 45.97 -24.84 30.93
N LYS A 82 45.42 -23.74 31.48
CA LYS A 82 44.19 -23.11 30.98
C LYS A 82 44.39 -22.09 29.87
N CYS A 83 45.63 -21.65 29.65
CA CYS A 83 45.96 -20.61 28.68
C CYS A 83 47.03 -21.09 27.69
N GLN A 84 46.73 -22.08 26.84
CA GLN A 84 47.68 -22.53 25.82
C GLN A 84 47.43 -21.87 24.46
N VAL A 85 48.48 -21.63 23.68
CA VAL A 85 48.37 -21.06 22.32
C VAL A 85 47.65 -22.02 21.38
N SER A 86 47.82 -23.34 21.59
CA SER A 86 47.16 -24.40 20.83
C SER A 86 45.64 -24.40 20.95
N ASP A 87 45.09 -23.74 21.98
CA ASP A 87 43.64 -23.61 22.12
C ASP A 87 43.05 -22.57 21.15
N ILE A 88 43.88 -21.67 20.60
CA ILE A 88 43.43 -20.53 19.80
C ILE A 88 43.37 -20.90 18.32
N LYS A 89 42.19 -20.76 17.71
CA LYS A 89 42.01 -20.86 16.25
C LYS A 89 42.16 -19.48 15.63
N TRP A 90 43.16 -19.31 14.76
CA TRP A 90 43.47 -18.04 14.13
C TRP A 90 42.74 -17.93 12.80
N GLY A 91 41.86 -16.94 12.65
CA GLY A 91 40.93 -16.84 11.53
C GLY A 91 41.25 -15.69 10.56
N ARG A 92 41.19 -15.97 9.25
CA ARG A 92 41.17 -14.96 8.19
C ARG A 92 39.81 -14.92 7.50
N ILE A 93 39.21 -13.74 7.43
CA ILE A 93 37.95 -13.53 6.69
C ILE A 93 38.33 -13.16 5.25
N THR A 94 37.93 -14.01 4.31
CA THR A 94 38.34 -13.89 2.90
C THR A 94 37.28 -13.27 2.00
N ASP A 95 36.04 -13.14 2.46
CA ASP A 95 34.92 -12.54 1.73
C ASP A 95 34.51 -11.17 2.31
N LEU A 96 33.77 -10.39 1.52
CA LEU A 96 33.28 -9.06 1.92
C LEU A 96 31.88 -9.09 2.56
N SER A 97 31.32 -10.28 2.81
CA SER A 97 29.99 -10.40 3.40
C SER A 97 29.99 -9.91 4.85
N ALA A 98 28.84 -9.43 5.33
CA ALA A 98 28.72 -9.03 6.73
C ALA A 98 28.62 -10.26 7.64
N TRP A 99 29.38 -10.27 8.74
CA TRP A 99 29.46 -11.36 9.71
C TRP A 99 28.84 -10.94 11.04
N GLU A 100 27.64 -11.43 11.31
CA GLU A 100 26.90 -11.16 12.55
C GLU A 100 27.48 -11.91 13.75
N ARG A 101 27.13 -11.46 14.97
CA ARG A 101 27.55 -12.07 16.25
C ARG A 101 29.07 -12.13 16.42
N CYS A 102 29.77 -11.13 15.91
CA CYS A 102 31.17 -10.93 16.22
C CYS A 102 31.29 -10.27 17.60
N GLU A 103 32.26 -10.71 18.39
CA GLU A 103 32.36 -10.34 19.80
C GLU A 103 33.76 -9.83 20.16
N ALA A 104 33.86 -8.81 20.99
CA ALA A 104 35.11 -8.38 21.61
C ALA A 104 34.89 -8.06 23.09
N ILE A 105 35.69 -8.66 23.98
CA ILE A 105 35.57 -8.46 25.43
C ILE A 105 36.82 -7.73 25.95
N GLY A 106 36.61 -6.64 26.68
CA GLY A 106 37.69 -5.80 27.19
C GLY A 106 37.27 -4.97 28.40
N TYR A 107 38.11 -4.00 28.78
CA TYR A 107 37.95 -3.11 29.92
C TYR A 107 37.79 -1.66 29.44
N PRO A 108 36.59 -1.23 29.02
CA PRO A 108 36.39 0.17 28.70
C PRO A 108 36.47 1.03 29.97
N LEU A 109 36.94 2.25 29.82
CA LEU A 109 37.17 3.23 30.88
C LEU A 109 35.86 3.58 31.60
N ILE A 110 34.72 3.51 30.89
CA ILE A 110 33.39 3.72 31.48
C ILE A 110 33.04 2.68 32.56
N SER A 111 33.65 1.49 32.49
CA SER A 111 33.50 0.44 33.50
C SER A 111 34.41 0.67 34.72
N LEU A 112 35.27 1.70 34.71
CA LEU A 112 36.02 2.15 35.87
C LEU A 112 35.17 3.09 36.73
N ARG A 113 34.71 2.61 37.88
CA ARG A 113 34.08 3.46 38.91
C ARG A 113 35.09 3.78 40.00
N GLU A 114 35.16 5.04 40.45
CA GLU A 114 36.09 5.46 41.52
C GLU A 114 35.93 4.57 42.77
N GLY A 115 37.04 3.99 43.24
CA GLY A 115 37.07 3.12 44.43
C GLY A 115 36.62 1.66 44.21
N LEU A 116 36.17 1.29 43.01
CA LEU A 116 35.77 -0.08 42.65
C LEU A 116 36.74 -0.73 41.66
N ARG A 117 36.74 -2.07 41.60
CA ARG A 117 37.57 -2.81 40.64
C ARG A 117 37.05 -2.60 39.21
N PRO A 118 37.94 -2.47 38.20
CA PRO A 118 37.55 -2.45 36.79
C PRO A 118 36.73 -3.67 36.42
N ASP A 119 35.63 -3.49 35.68
CA ASP A 119 34.83 -4.60 35.15
C ASP A 119 34.95 -4.71 33.63
N THR A 120 34.70 -5.91 33.11
CA THR A 120 34.72 -6.18 31.66
C THR A 120 33.42 -5.77 30.99
N GLU A 121 33.49 -5.40 29.72
CA GLU A 121 32.34 -5.21 28.85
C GLU A 121 32.48 -6.07 27.59
N GLN A 122 31.36 -6.59 27.09
CA GLN A 122 31.30 -7.41 25.90
C GLN A 122 30.61 -6.65 24.77
N LEU A 123 31.39 -6.24 23.77
CA LEU A 123 30.89 -5.69 22.53
C LEU A 123 30.42 -6.83 21.62
N VAL A 124 29.14 -6.82 21.23
CA VAL A 124 28.57 -7.72 20.22
C VAL A 124 28.13 -6.91 19.01
N GLY A 125 28.52 -7.35 17.82
CA GLY A 125 28.30 -6.57 16.61
C GLY A 125 28.35 -7.37 15.32
N THR A 126 28.14 -6.65 14.22
CA THR A 126 28.30 -7.15 12.86
C THR A 126 29.62 -6.68 12.30
N LEU A 127 30.53 -7.62 12.02
CA LEU A 127 31.76 -7.33 11.29
C LEU A 127 31.41 -7.03 9.83
N LYS A 128 31.93 -5.93 9.29
CA LYS A 128 31.79 -5.50 7.90
C LYS A 128 33.17 -5.45 7.24
N PRO A 129 33.65 -6.56 6.64
CA PRO A 129 34.99 -6.63 6.05
C PRO A 129 35.19 -5.68 4.86
N GLY A 130 34.12 -5.27 4.18
CA GLY A 130 34.16 -4.27 3.12
C GLY A 130 34.33 -2.82 3.61
N ALA A 131 34.14 -2.54 4.90
CA ALA A 131 34.36 -1.22 5.46
C ALA A 131 35.83 -1.03 5.87
N SER A 132 36.39 0.16 5.65
CA SER A 132 37.81 0.47 5.91
C SER A 132 38.82 -0.46 5.20
N ILE A 133 38.43 -1.10 4.08
CA ILE A 133 39.27 -2.04 3.31
C ILE A 133 40.61 -1.44 2.86
N LEU A 134 40.63 -0.15 2.49
CA LEU A 134 41.85 0.57 2.08
C LEU A 134 42.87 0.73 3.22
N ARG A 135 42.42 0.68 4.48
CA ARG A 135 43.27 0.73 5.68
C ARG A 135 43.54 -0.66 6.26
N ASN A 136 43.07 -1.72 5.58
CA ASN A 136 43.14 -3.11 6.02
C ASN A 136 42.72 -3.29 7.49
N ARG A 137 41.56 -2.73 7.84
CA ARG A 137 40.95 -2.81 9.17
C ARG A 137 39.64 -3.56 9.07
N TYR A 138 39.37 -4.37 10.08
CA TYR A 138 38.05 -4.90 10.32
C TYR A 138 37.22 -3.87 11.07
N VAL A 139 36.00 -3.62 10.60
CA VAL A 139 35.05 -2.72 11.25
C VAL A 139 33.93 -3.54 11.86
N LEU A 140 33.75 -3.42 13.17
CA LEU A 140 32.69 -4.07 13.92
C LEU A 140 31.63 -3.01 14.29
N ASP A 141 30.46 -3.11 13.69
CA ASP A 141 29.31 -2.26 14.01
C ASP A 141 28.59 -2.85 15.23
N SER A 142 28.49 -2.10 16.32
CA SER A 142 27.78 -2.52 17.52
C SER A 142 26.31 -2.82 17.21
N SER A 143 25.83 -3.99 17.61
CA SER A 143 24.40 -4.37 17.52
C SER A 143 23.57 -3.76 18.65
N HIS A 144 24.22 -3.12 19.62
CA HIS A 144 23.60 -2.46 20.76
C HIS A 144 23.89 -0.95 20.74
N SER A 145 23.06 -0.20 21.46
CA SER A 145 23.23 1.25 21.66
C SER A 145 24.62 1.58 22.18
N VAL A 146 25.22 2.65 21.66
CA VAL A 146 26.53 3.15 22.14
C VAL A 146 26.44 3.48 23.63
N PRO A 147 27.42 3.09 24.46
CA PRO A 147 27.41 3.46 25.87
C PRO A 147 27.35 4.99 26.03
N PRO A 148 26.57 5.50 27.01
CA PRO A 148 26.43 6.93 27.22
C PRO A 148 27.80 7.57 27.49
N LYS A 149 28.05 8.77 26.92
CA LYS A 149 29.32 9.48 27.13
C LYS A 149 29.55 9.75 28.62
N GLY A 150 30.70 9.33 29.15
CA GLY A 150 31.11 9.62 30.53
C GLY A 150 31.28 11.12 30.78
N ILE A 151 31.29 11.52 32.07
CA ILE A 151 31.41 12.93 32.49
C ILE A 151 32.80 13.48 32.10
N GLY A 152 32.89 14.10 30.93
CA GLY A 152 34.10 14.68 30.35
C GLY A 152 34.03 14.74 28.82
N ALA A 153 33.70 15.90 28.26
CA ALA A 153 33.16 16.06 26.90
C ALA A 153 34.11 15.85 25.71
N SER A 154 35.14 14.99 25.78
CA SER A 154 36.07 14.78 24.65
C SER A 154 36.61 13.36 24.47
N GLN A 155 36.18 12.38 25.27
CA GLN A 155 36.75 11.02 25.23
C GLN A 155 35.74 9.98 24.74
N SER A 156 36.26 8.96 24.06
CA SER A 156 35.49 7.83 23.55
C SER A 156 34.86 7.00 24.69
N PRO A 157 33.59 6.58 24.59
CA PRO A 157 32.99 5.64 25.53
C PRO A 157 33.67 4.25 25.52
N TRP A 158 34.36 3.90 24.43
CA TRP A 158 35.13 2.66 24.26
C TRP A 158 36.60 2.79 24.62
N GLN A 159 37.05 3.97 25.08
CA GLN A 159 38.43 4.16 25.53
C GLN A 159 38.80 3.04 26.52
N GLY A 160 39.91 2.34 26.32
CA GLY A 160 40.26 1.16 27.14
C GLY A 160 39.93 -0.20 26.50
N MET A 161 39.06 -0.26 25.48
CA MET A 161 38.83 -1.48 24.68
C MET A 161 39.99 -1.82 23.75
N SER A 162 40.86 -0.85 23.43
CA SER A 162 42.06 -1.07 22.62
C SER A 162 42.89 -2.23 23.15
N GLY A 163 43.07 -3.26 22.32
CA GLY A 163 43.78 -4.50 22.61
C GLY A 163 42.88 -5.67 22.97
N ALA A 164 41.56 -5.49 23.00
CA ALA A 164 40.59 -6.58 23.13
C ALA A 164 40.65 -7.49 21.90
N ALA A 165 40.56 -8.80 22.12
CA ALA A 165 40.49 -9.79 21.06
C ALA A 165 39.08 -9.84 20.45
N ALA A 166 39.00 -9.72 19.13
CA ALA A 166 37.77 -9.82 18.35
C ALA A 166 37.60 -11.23 17.78
N PHE A 167 36.43 -11.82 17.99
CA PHE A 167 36.11 -13.19 17.61
C PHE A 167 34.90 -13.26 16.68
N VAL A 168 34.91 -14.27 15.81
CA VAL A 168 33.72 -14.76 15.11
C VAL A 168 33.64 -16.28 15.30
N GLY A 169 32.58 -16.75 15.93
CA GLY A 169 32.55 -18.14 16.43
C GLY A 169 33.79 -18.48 17.27
N GLU A 170 34.46 -19.58 17.01
CA GLU A 170 35.66 -19.98 17.76
C GLU A 170 36.96 -19.32 17.26
N TYR A 171 36.91 -18.49 16.21
CA TYR A 171 38.09 -17.95 15.55
C TYR A 171 38.43 -16.56 16.07
N LEU A 172 39.67 -16.38 16.52
CA LEU A 172 40.27 -15.06 16.75
C LEU A 172 40.52 -14.42 15.39
N ILE A 173 39.88 -13.29 15.11
CA ILE A 173 39.94 -12.63 13.80
C ILE A 173 40.62 -11.27 13.85
N GLY A 174 40.75 -10.64 15.02
CA GLY A 174 41.46 -9.37 15.11
C GLY A 174 41.70 -8.87 16.52
N VAL A 175 42.39 -7.72 16.59
CA VAL A 175 42.69 -7.00 17.83
C VAL A 175 42.10 -5.60 17.71
N VAL A 176 41.17 -5.24 18.59
CA VAL A 176 40.56 -3.92 18.64
C VAL A 176 41.66 -2.84 18.75
N SER A 177 41.63 -1.82 17.89
CA SER A 177 42.68 -0.80 17.83
C SER A 177 42.16 0.64 17.82
N GLY A 178 40.87 0.87 17.59
CA GLY A 178 40.32 2.22 17.65
C GLY A 178 38.81 2.29 17.50
N ASP A 179 38.27 3.48 17.69
CA ASP A 179 36.84 3.76 17.57
C ASP A 179 36.64 5.09 16.79
N PRO A 180 36.12 5.05 15.56
CA PRO A 180 36.02 6.25 14.75
C PRO A 180 34.89 7.17 15.24
N VAL A 181 35.26 8.34 15.79
CA VAL A 181 34.35 9.36 16.35
C VAL A 181 33.26 9.81 15.37
N GLN A 182 33.56 9.84 14.07
CA GLN A 182 32.67 10.27 13.00
C GLN A 182 31.39 9.42 12.88
N TRP A 183 31.39 8.20 13.42
CA TRP A 183 30.26 7.28 13.43
C TRP A 183 29.56 7.23 14.80
N GLY A 184 29.68 8.30 15.60
CA GLY A 184 29.03 8.38 16.91
C GLY A 184 29.49 7.31 17.91
N HIS A 185 30.67 6.72 17.71
CA HIS A 185 31.20 5.58 18.47
C HIS A 185 30.36 4.28 18.37
N ALA A 186 29.49 4.16 17.37
CA ALA A 186 28.74 2.93 17.07
C ALA A 186 29.58 1.83 16.43
N ARG A 187 30.87 2.10 16.17
CA ARG A 187 31.78 1.21 15.47
C ARG A 187 33.11 1.13 16.19
N VAL A 188 33.73 -0.04 16.12
CA VAL A 188 35.09 -0.29 16.60
C VAL A 188 35.91 -0.89 15.46
N GLU A 189 37.11 -0.38 15.27
CA GLU A 189 38.08 -0.90 14.31
C GLU A 189 39.01 -1.90 14.98
N ALA A 190 39.32 -2.99 14.29
CA ALA A 190 40.26 -4.01 14.71
C ALA A 190 41.30 -4.30 13.62
N VAL A 191 42.54 -4.57 14.04
CA VAL A 191 43.61 -5.09 13.19
C VAL A 191 43.31 -6.56 12.88
N PRO A 192 43.18 -6.97 11.61
CA PRO A 192 42.96 -8.37 11.26
C PRO A 192 44.12 -9.26 11.71
N VAL A 193 43.83 -10.40 12.34
CA VAL A 193 44.86 -11.23 12.97
C VAL A 193 45.84 -11.83 11.96
N HIS A 194 45.42 -12.02 10.71
CA HIS A 194 46.31 -12.51 9.65
C HIS A 194 47.48 -11.56 9.39
N VAL A 195 47.30 -10.25 9.59
CA VAL A 195 48.37 -9.25 9.47
C VAL A 195 49.48 -9.49 10.49
N LEU A 196 49.13 -10.01 11.67
CA LEU A 196 50.07 -10.33 12.75
C LEU A 196 50.76 -11.66 12.46
N VAL A 197 50.00 -12.68 12.06
CA VAL A 197 50.51 -14.04 11.81
C VAL A 197 51.41 -14.08 10.57
N GLU A 198 51.13 -13.27 9.55
CA GLU A 198 51.97 -13.13 8.36
C GLU A 198 53.30 -12.41 8.67
N ASP A 199 53.40 -11.69 9.80
CA ASP A 199 54.64 -11.05 10.26
C ASP A 199 55.59 -12.06 10.93
N GLU A 200 56.76 -12.25 10.34
CA GLU A 200 57.73 -13.26 10.79
C GLU A 200 58.26 -13.02 12.22
N PRO A 201 58.65 -11.80 12.62
CA PRO A 201 59.08 -11.52 13.99
C PRO A 201 58.01 -11.82 15.05
N PHE A 202 56.72 -11.63 14.72
CA PHE A 202 55.62 -11.99 15.63
C PHE A 202 55.56 -13.51 15.84
N ARG A 203 55.58 -14.30 14.76
CA ARG A 203 55.59 -15.77 14.86
C ARG A 203 56.78 -16.30 15.64
N LEU A 204 57.97 -15.73 15.42
CA LEU A 204 59.17 -16.12 16.15
C LEU A 204 59.06 -15.77 17.64
N ALA A 205 58.49 -14.62 18.00
CA ALA A 205 58.28 -14.23 19.40
C ALA A 205 57.29 -15.18 20.12
N VAL A 206 56.20 -15.57 19.45
CA VAL A 206 55.25 -16.55 20.02
C VAL A 206 55.88 -17.93 20.14
N GLN A 207 56.58 -18.40 19.11
CA GLN A 207 57.24 -19.71 19.11
C GLN A 207 58.35 -19.79 20.16
N ALA A 208 59.10 -18.71 20.39
CA ALA A 208 60.18 -18.68 21.39
C ALA A 208 59.70 -18.96 22.82
N VAL A 209 58.47 -18.57 23.16
CA VAL A 209 57.89 -18.78 24.51
C VAL A 209 57.05 -20.04 24.58
N THR A 210 56.37 -20.42 23.50
CA THR A 210 55.35 -21.49 23.53
C THR A 210 55.77 -22.78 22.83
N GLY A 211 56.86 -22.75 22.06
CA GLY A 211 57.30 -23.86 21.21
C GLY A 211 56.35 -24.21 20.05
N SER A 212 55.22 -23.51 19.93
CA SER A 212 54.14 -23.83 18.99
C SER A 212 54.17 -22.89 17.78
N GLN A 213 53.82 -23.43 16.61
CA GLN A 213 53.61 -22.63 15.40
C GLN A 213 52.13 -22.24 15.29
N ILE A 214 51.88 -21.02 14.81
CA ILE A 214 50.53 -20.51 14.56
C ILE A 214 50.11 -20.91 13.15
N GLU A 215 48.95 -21.55 13.03
CA GLU A 215 48.31 -21.86 11.76
C GLU A 215 47.10 -20.94 11.54
N LEU A 216 47.07 -20.27 10.37
CA LEU A 216 45.98 -19.39 9.97
C LEU A 216 44.95 -20.17 9.14
N VAL A 217 43.68 -20.08 9.53
CA VAL A 217 42.57 -20.77 8.88
C VAL A 217 41.67 -19.76 8.19
N ASP A 218 41.34 -20.00 6.93
CA ASP A 218 40.31 -19.22 6.24
C ASP A 218 38.95 -19.54 6.84
N VAL A 219 38.36 -18.53 7.49
CA VAL A 219 37.05 -18.64 8.11
C VAL A 219 36.03 -18.46 7.01
N ILE A 220 35.60 -19.60 6.47
CA ILE A 220 34.48 -19.68 5.54
C ILE A 220 33.21 -19.74 6.40
N ARG A 221 32.15 -19.05 5.98
CA ARG A 221 30.90 -18.96 6.73
C ARG A 221 30.26 -20.35 6.84
N SER A 222 30.62 -21.10 7.87
CA SER A 222 30.00 -22.36 8.21
C SER A 222 28.65 -22.05 8.86
N ILE A 223 27.58 -22.25 8.09
CA ILE A 223 26.21 -22.21 8.58
C ILE A 223 26.14 -23.20 9.76
N PRO A 224 25.68 -22.79 10.96
CA PRO A 224 25.51 -23.72 12.06
C PRO A 224 24.48 -24.77 11.64
N LEU A 225 24.92 -26.02 11.47
CA LEU A 225 24.04 -27.17 11.56
C LEU A 225 23.48 -27.22 12.99
N PRO A 226 22.17 -27.32 13.21
CA PRO A 226 21.63 -27.52 14.54
C PRO A 226 22.19 -28.82 15.12
N VAL A 227 22.44 -28.78 16.42
CA VAL A 227 22.78 -29.93 17.27
C VAL A 227 21.90 -31.13 16.89
N GLN A 228 22.54 -32.28 16.70
CA GLN A 228 21.92 -33.57 16.44
C GLN A 228 20.95 -33.95 17.57
N ALA A 229 19.71 -33.51 17.46
CA ALA A 229 18.56 -34.31 17.81
C ALA A 229 18.02 -34.84 16.48
N ALA A 230 18.22 -36.13 16.21
CA ALA A 230 17.40 -36.82 15.22
C ALA A 230 15.93 -36.53 15.57
N VAL A 231 15.09 -36.02 14.67
CA VAL A 231 14.48 -36.76 13.58
C VAL A 231 13.86 -35.79 12.55
N ASN A 232 14.27 -35.98 11.29
CA ASN A 232 13.62 -35.68 10.01
C ASN A 232 13.68 -34.28 9.36
N SER A 233 14.48 -34.27 8.28
CA SER A 233 14.62 -33.30 7.22
C SER A 233 13.33 -32.72 6.62
N SER A 234 13.29 -31.41 6.47
CA SER A 234 12.76 -30.74 5.27
C SER A 234 13.69 -29.61 4.85
N THR A 235 14.86 -29.96 4.32
CA THR A 235 15.66 -29.03 3.50
C THR A 235 14.77 -28.49 2.37
N LEU A 236 14.68 -27.16 2.24
CA LEU A 236 13.99 -26.49 1.12
C LEU A 236 14.43 -27.13 -0.22
N ARG A 237 13.48 -27.74 -0.93
CA ARG A 237 13.76 -28.50 -2.16
C ARG A 237 13.61 -27.60 -3.38
N TRP A 238 14.73 -27.08 -3.86
CA TRP A 238 14.81 -26.38 -5.14
C TRP A 238 14.78 -27.37 -6.30
N ARG A 239 14.00 -27.08 -7.35
CA ARG A 239 13.96 -27.86 -8.60
C ARG A 239 13.78 -26.93 -9.80
N PRO A 240 14.22 -27.31 -11.01
CA PRO A 240 13.93 -26.54 -12.21
C PRO A 240 12.42 -26.44 -12.46
N VAL A 241 11.93 -25.28 -12.91
CA VAL A 241 10.52 -25.02 -13.20
C VAL A 241 9.97 -25.98 -14.26
N PHE A 242 10.77 -26.35 -15.27
CA PHE A 242 10.33 -27.31 -16.29
C PHE A 242 10.03 -28.72 -15.73
N GLU A 243 10.65 -29.10 -14.60
CA GLU A 243 10.41 -30.36 -13.88
C GLU A 243 9.29 -30.26 -12.83
N ALA A 244 8.75 -29.07 -12.58
CA ALA A 244 7.67 -28.87 -11.62
C ALA A 244 6.36 -29.49 -12.12
N ASP A 245 5.62 -30.14 -11.21
CA ASP A 245 4.30 -30.71 -11.46
C ASP A 245 3.20 -29.82 -10.88
N PRO A 246 2.07 -29.58 -11.58
CA PRO A 246 1.05 -28.64 -11.12
C PRO A 246 0.43 -29.03 -9.76
N ILE A 247 0.29 -30.33 -9.48
CA ILE A 247 -0.35 -30.82 -8.25
C ILE A 247 0.50 -30.47 -7.02
N GLY A 248 1.81 -30.66 -7.08
CA GLY A 248 2.74 -30.27 -6.03
C GLY A 248 2.68 -28.78 -5.68
N PHE A 249 2.27 -27.95 -6.65
CA PHE A 249 2.17 -26.49 -6.52
C PHE A 249 0.74 -25.98 -6.33
N GLY A 250 -0.17 -26.82 -5.83
CA GLY A 250 -1.51 -26.37 -5.37
C GLY A 250 -2.64 -26.54 -6.37
N VAL A 251 -2.37 -27.09 -7.56
CA VAL A 251 -3.44 -27.39 -8.51
C VAL A 251 -4.20 -28.63 -8.05
N HIS A 252 -5.51 -28.49 -7.85
CA HIS A 252 -6.36 -29.61 -7.49
C HIS A 252 -6.38 -30.68 -8.59
N ARG A 253 -6.46 -31.95 -8.14
CA ARG A 253 -6.82 -33.06 -9.01
C ARG A 253 -8.25 -32.89 -9.50
N VAL A 254 -8.53 -33.44 -10.67
CA VAL A 254 -9.88 -33.53 -11.23
C VAL A 254 -10.37 -34.98 -11.15
N PRO A 255 -11.69 -35.23 -11.21
CA PRO A 255 -12.22 -36.60 -11.22
C PRO A 255 -11.55 -37.48 -12.27
N ASP A 256 -11.28 -38.73 -11.90
CA ASP A 256 -10.62 -39.69 -12.78
C ASP A 256 -11.48 -39.95 -14.03
N SER A 257 -10.85 -39.91 -15.21
CA SER A 257 -11.45 -40.25 -16.49
C SER A 257 -10.50 -41.18 -17.25
N PRO A 258 -10.95 -42.37 -17.71
CA PRO A 258 -10.09 -43.32 -18.40
C PRO A 258 -9.38 -42.70 -19.61
N GLY A 259 -8.04 -42.80 -19.65
CA GLY A 259 -7.22 -42.28 -20.74
C GLY A 259 -6.82 -40.80 -20.64
N HIS A 260 -7.23 -40.10 -19.58
CA HIS A 260 -6.89 -38.69 -19.36
C HIS A 260 -6.00 -38.47 -18.12
N PRO A 261 -5.11 -37.46 -18.11
CA PRO A 261 -4.26 -37.14 -16.96
C PRO A 261 -5.05 -36.63 -15.74
N SER A 262 -4.42 -36.68 -14.56
CA SER A 262 -5.00 -36.27 -13.27
C SER A 262 -5.28 -34.77 -13.13
N VAL A 263 -4.83 -33.97 -14.09
CA VAL A 263 -5.18 -32.55 -14.28
C VAL A 263 -5.63 -32.37 -15.72
N VAL A 264 -6.64 -31.53 -15.96
CA VAL A 264 -7.06 -31.19 -17.33
C VAL A 264 -6.04 -30.30 -18.04
N GLU A 265 -6.18 -30.18 -19.36
CA GLU A 265 -5.46 -29.16 -20.12
C GLU A 265 -5.77 -27.75 -19.60
N TYR A 266 -4.79 -26.86 -19.70
CA TYR A 266 -4.99 -25.48 -19.28
C TYR A 266 -5.71 -24.70 -20.36
N ILE A 267 -6.84 -24.10 -20.01
CA ILE A 267 -7.52 -23.13 -20.87
C ILE A 267 -7.03 -21.74 -20.48
N ALA A 268 -6.47 -21.03 -21.46
CA ALA A 268 -5.94 -19.68 -21.27
C ALA A 268 -6.99 -18.74 -20.66
N ARG A 269 -6.60 -18.02 -19.62
CA ARG A 269 -7.43 -17.05 -18.89
C ARG A 269 -7.20 -15.66 -19.47
N SER A 270 -8.17 -14.76 -19.34
CA SER A 270 -8.03 -13.39 -19.84
C SER A 270 -6.93 -12.60 -19.10
N VAL A 271 -6.66 -12.97 -17.84
CA VAL A 271 -5.55 -12.42 -17.02
C VAL A 271 -4.15 -12.92 -17.44
N ASP A 272 -4.03 -13.89 -18.36
CA ASP A 272 -2.72 -14.46 -18.72
C ASP A 272 -1.75 -13.43 -19.30
N ILE A 273 -2.26 -12.44 -20.03
CA ILE A 273 -1.44 -11.36 -20.61
C ILE A 273 -0.83 -10.52 -19.48
N ASP A 274 -1.63 -10.15 -18.48
CA ASP A 274 -1.16 -9.38 -17.34
C ASP A 274 -0.16 -10.19 -16.51
N LEU A 275 -0.45 -11.47 -16.24
CA LEU A 275 0.47 -12.37 -15.55
C LEU A 275 1.83 -12.43 -16.24
N ASP A 276 1.81 -12.61 -17.55
CA ASP A 276 3.01 -12.69 -18.39
C ASP A 276 3.83 -11.40 -18.32
N ASN A 277 3.18 -10.23 -18.40
CA ASN A 277 3.83 -8.92 -18.30
C ASN A 277 4.47 -8.68 -16.91
N HIS A 278 3.76 -9.01 -15.83
CA HIS A 278 4.28 -8.83 -14.47
C HIS A 278 5.46 -9.77 -14.18
N LEU A 279 5.40 -11.03 -14.65
CA LEU A 279 6.52 -11.96 -14.50
C LEU A 279 7.78 -11.51 -15.25
N GLU A 280 7.64 -10.92 -16.44
CA GLU A 280 8.78 -10.36 -17.18
C GLU A 280 9.45 -9.19 -16.45
N LEU A 281 8.66 -8.35 -15.76
CA LEU A 281 9.16 -7.27 -14.92
C LEU A 281 9.88 -7.84 -13.68
N LEU A 282 9.22 -8.74 -12.95
CA LEU A 282 9.77 -9.36 -11.75
C LEU A 282 11.04 -10.18 -12.03
N ALA A 283 11.17 -10.78 -13.22
CA ALA A 283 12.40 -11.47 -13.62
C ALA A 283 13.63 -10.54 -13.68
N ARG A 284 13.44 -9.22 -13.80
CA ARG A 284 14.51 -8.22 -13.84
C ARG A 284 14.74 -7.57 -12.49
N GLU A 285 13.68 -7.36 -11.72
CA GLU A 285 13.69 -6.51 -10.51
C GLU A 285 13.54 -7.30 -9.20
N GLY A 286 13.17 -8.58 -9.28
CA GLY A 286 12.69 -9.34 -8.12
C GLY A 286 11.34 -8.81 -7.63
N GLY A 287 10.87 -9.35 -6.50
CA GLY A 287 9.63 -8.90 -5.86
C GLY A 287 8.56 -9.97 -5.84
N MET A 288 7.31 -9.56 -5.64
CA MET A 288 6.21 -10.49 -5.35
C MET A 288 5.01 -10.26 -6.26
N LEU A 289 4.48 -11.35 -6.84
CA LEU A 289 3.21 -11.40 -7.55
C LEU A 289 2.20 -12.19 -6.71
N LEU A 290 1.07 -11.58 -6.42
CA LEU A 290 -0.02 -12.15 -5.64
C LEU A 290 -1.27 -12.29 -6.50
N LEU A 291 -1.83 -13.51 -6.54
CA LEU A 291 -3.14 -13.75 -7.15
C LEU A 291 -4.18 -13.93 -6.05
N SER A 292 -5.24 -13.12 -6.07
CA SER A 292 -6.42 -13.33 -5.21
C SER A 292 -7.62 -13.83 -6.01
N GLY A 293 -8.63 -14.35 -5.31
CA GLY A 293 -9.86 -14.87 -5.89
C GLY A 293 -10.44 -16.02 -5.07
N ASP A 294 -11.64 -16.45 -5.42
CA ASP A 294 -12.38 -17.46 -4.66
C ASP A 294 -11.67 -18.82 -4.63
N SER A 295 -11.98 -19.64 -3.61
CA SER A 295 -11.48 -21.01 -3.53
C SER A 295 -11.81 -21.80 -4.79
N ALA A 296 -10.84 -22.57 -5.29
CA ALA A 296 -10.92 -23.30 -6.54
C ALA A 296 -11.24 -22.46 -7.81
N ALA A 297 -11.06 -21.13 -7.81
CA ALA A 297 -11.22 -20.29 -9.02
C ALA A 297 -10.13 -20.50 -10.10
N GLY A 298 -9.09 -21.29 -9.80
CA GLY A 298 -7.99 -21.57 -10.74
C GLY A 298 -6.73 -20.72 -10.54
N LYS A 299 -6.60 -19.99 -9.42
CA LYS A 299 -5.42 -19.17 -9.05
C LYS A 299 -4.09 -19.90 -9.24
N SER A 300 -3.90 -21.02 -8.53
CA SER A 300 -2.65 -21.78 -8.55
C SER A 300 -2.37 -22.35 -9.94
N ARG A 301 -3.40 -22.71 -10.72
CA ARG A 301 -3.19 -23.19 -12.09
C ARG A 301 -2.76 -22.07 -13.04
N ALA A 302 -3.40 -20.91 -13.02
CA ALA A 302 -3.04 -19.78 -13.87
C ALA A 302 -1.60 -19.30 -13.59
N LEU A 303 -1.25 -19.13 -12.31
CA LEU A 303 0.09 -18.71 -11.90
C LEU A 303 1.17 -19.73 -12.28
N PHE A 304 0.85 -21.03 -12.20
CA PHE A 304 1.79 -22.11 -12.51
C PHE A 304 2.10 -22.14 -14.00
N GLU A 305 1.09 -21.93 -14.85
CA GLU A 305 1.27 -21.90 -16.30
C GLU A 305 2.03 -20.66 -16.74
N ALA A 306 1.74 -19.48 -16.16
CA ALA A 306 2.52 -18.28 -16.39
C ALA A 306 3.99 -18.45 -15.99
N MET A 307 4.25 -19.06 -14.81
CA MET A 307 5.60 -19.41 -14.36
C MET A 307 6.32 -20.34 -15.35
N ARG A 308 5.66 -21.40 -15.85
CA ARG A 308 6.27 -22.30 -16.84
C ARG A 308 6.55 -21.62 -18.17
N ARG A 309 5.69 -20.71 -18.61
CA ARG A 309 5.88 -19.95 -19.87
C ARG A 309 7.05 -18.96 -19.79
N LYS A 310 7.19 -18.24 -18.67
CA LYS A 310 8.13 -17.12 -18.55
C LYS A 310 9.42 -17.44 -17.80
N LEU A 311 9.39 -18.42 -16.89
CA LEU A 311 10.50 -18.73 -15.98
C LEU A 311 10.92 -20.21 -16.07
N SER A 312 10.77 -20.85 -17.25
CA SER A 312 11.02 -22.28 -17.45
C SER A 312 12.38 -22.77 -16.94
N ASP A 313 13.42 -21.96 -17.14
CA ASP A 313 14.81 -22.29 -16.85
C ASP A 313 15.24 -21.90 -15.42
N TRP A 314 14.31 -21.42 -14.60
CA TRP A 314 14.57 -20.97 -13.23
C TRP A 314 14.39 -22.11 -12.23
N LEU A 315 14.93 -21.93 -11.02
CA LEU A 315 14.71 -22.85 -9.91
C LEU A 315 13.50 -22.40 -9.08
N VAL A 316 12.58 -23.31 -8.79
CA VAL A 316 11.41 -23.07 -7.94
C VAL A 316 11.47 -23.90 -6.65
N CYS A 317 11.05 -23.31 -5.54
CA CYS A 317 10.82 -23.99 -4.27
C CYS A 317 9.44 -23.61 -3.71
N LYS A 318 8.65 -24.62 -3.30
CA LYS A 318 7.45 -24.44 -2.48
C LYS A 318 7.80 -24.85 -1.04
N PRO A 319 8.08 -23.91 -0.13
CA PRO A 319 8.28 -24.23 1.28
C PRO A 319 7.02 -24.84 1.88
N ASP A 320 7.19 -25.64 2.93
CA ASP A 320 6.09 -26.03 3.81
C ASP A 320 5.79 -24.84 4.74
N PRO A 321 4.51 -24.44 4.95
CA PRO A 321 4.16 -23.32 5.82
C PRO A 321 4.70 -23.43 7.25
N ASP A 322 4.94 -24.65 7.74
CA ASP A 322 5.41 -24.91 9.11
C ASP A 322 6.95 -24.87 9.22
N VAL A 323 7.67 -24.62 8.12
CA VAL A 323 9.13 -24.54 8.10
C VAL A 323 9.57 -23.09 8.21
N ASP A 324 10.65 -22.83 8.95
CA ASP A 324 11.31 -21.53 8.99
C ASP A 324 11.84 -21.15 7.58
N ILE A 325 11.09 -20.27 6.92
CA ILE A 325 11.38 -19.79 5.58
C ILE A 325 12.46 -18.69 5.54
N SER A 326 12.99 -18.24 6.69
CA SER A 326 14.14 -17.31 6.72
C SER A 326 15.37 -17.90 6.03
N SER A 327 15.46 -19.23 6.02
CA SER A 327 16.48 -19.99 5.29
C SER A 327 16.47 -19.79 3.76
N LEU A 328 15.40 -19.23 3.18
CA LEU A 328 15.37 -18.81 1.78
C LEU A 328 16.43 -17.75 1.45
N LEU A 329 16.82 -16.92 2.43
CA LEU A 329 17.88 -15.91 2.29
C LEU A 329 19.29 -16.51 2.24
N LEU A 330 19.45 -17.79 2.64
CA LEU A 330 20.74 -18.48 2.72
C LEU A 330 21.10 -19.26 1.45
N ALA A 331 20.16 -19.40 0.50
CA ALA A 331 20.39 -20.14 -0.73
C ALA A 331 21.38 -19.37 -1.65
N SER A 332 22.31 -20.09 -2.30
CA SER A 332 23.46 -19.62 -3.14
C SER A 332 23.21 -18.40 -4.05
N SER A 333 24.28 -17.70 -4.48
CA SER A 333 24.34 -16.44 -5.26
C SER A 333 23.75 -16.45 -6.69
N ASP A 334 22.87 -17.39 -7.03
CA ASP A 334 22.21 -17.45 -8.34
C ASP A 334 20.85 -16.76 -8.27
N ASN A 335 20.67 -15.69 -9.05
CA ASN A 335 19.53 -14.78 -8.96
C ASN A 335 18.27 -15.29 -9.68
N ARG A 336 18.31 -16.48 -10.31
CA ARG A 336 17.18 -17.06 -11.06
C ARG A 336 16.33 -17.99 -10.21
N ARG A 337 15.62 -17.44 -9.22
CA ARG A 337 14.83 -18.22 -8.27
C ARG A 337 13.40 -17.75 -8.11
N VAL A 338 12.53 -18.73 -7.93
CA VAL A 338 11.11 -18.56 -7.66
C VAL A 338 10.75 -19.21 -6.32
N VAL A 339 10.15 -18.43 -5.42
CA VAL A 339 9.54 -18.95 -4.19
C VAL A 339 8.04 -19.01 -4.40
N TRP A 340 7.46 -20.20 -4.27
CA TRP A 340 6.03 -20.42 -4.46
C TRP A 340 5.31 -20.55 -3.11
N LEU A 341 4.45 -19.60 -2.79
CA LEU A 341 3.68 -19.53 -1.56
C LEU A 341 2.20 -19.74 -1.86
N ASP A 342 1.81 -21.01 -1.91
CA ASP A 342 0.43 -21.43 -2.15
C ASP A 342 -0.42 -21.21 -0.90
N ASP A 343 -1.53 -20.47 -1.03
CA ASP A 343 -2.34 -20.04 0.13
C ASP A 343 -1.53 -19.21 1.13
N LEU A 344 -1.08 -18.03 0.68
CA LEU A 344 -0.21 -17.08 1.38
C LEU A 344 -0.56 -16.84 2.85
N HIS A 345 -1.85 -16.83 3.20
CA HIS A 345 -2.32 -16.68 4.57
C HIS A 345 -1.76 -17.72 5.55
N ASP A 346 -1.26 -18.86 5.06
CA ASP A 346 -0.57 -19.85 5.88
C ASP A 346 0.88 -19.46 6.22
N TYR A 347 1.48 -18.55 5.45
CA TYR A 347 2.83 -18.03 5.68
C TYR A 347 2.84 -16.65 6.34
N LEU A 348 1.70 -15.96 6.47
CA LEU A 348 1.58 -14.65 7.11
C LEU A 348 1.55 -14.78 8.64
N ARG A 349 2.62 -15.34 9.20
CA ARG A 349 2.86 -15.58 10.63
C ARG A 349 4.00 -14.67 11.11
N SER A 350 4.12 -14.49 12.42
CA SER A 350 5.24 -13.72 13.01
C SER A 350 6.61 -14.32 12.70
N ASP A 351 6.68 -15.64 12.49
CA ASP A 351 7.86 -16.43 12.10
C ASP A 351 7.90 -16.79 10.60
N GLY A 352 6.96 -16.29 9.80
CA GLY A 352 6.80 -16.62 8.39
C GLY A 352 7.30 -15.52 7.44
N LEU A 353 6.47 -15.15 6.46
CA LEU A 353 6.80 -14.10 5.50
C LEU A 353 6.54 -12.73 6.13
N THR A 354 7.62 -12.10 6.61
CA THR A 354 7.62 -10.74 7.13
C THR A 354 8.03 -9.73 6.06
N PRO A 355 7.71 -8.42 6.22
CA PRO A 355 8.17 -7.39 5.29
C PRO A 355 9.69 -7.39 5.10
N SER A 356 10.46 -7.56 6.19
CA SER A 356 11.92 -7.61 6.13
C SER A 356 12.44 -8.83 5.38
N LEU A 357 11.77 -9.98 5.51
CA LEU A 357 12.11 -11.17 4.74
C LEU A 357 11.82 -10.95 3.24
N LEU A 358 10.67 -10.36 2.91
CA LEU A 358 10.31 -10.03 1.54
C LEU A 358 11.31 -9.04 0.92
N ASP A 359 11.68 -7.96 1.61
CA ASP A 359 12.71 -7.01 1.16
C ASP A 359 14.07 -7.70 0.93
N GLY A 360 14.42 -8.65 1.80
CA GLY A 360 15.62 -9.47 1.68
C GLY A 360 15.59 -10.43 0.48
N LEU A 361 14.40 -10.87 0.03
CA LEU A 361 14.22 -11.67 -1.18
C LEU A 361 14.27 -10.78 -2.43
N THR A 362 13.57 -9.65 -2.41
CA THR A 362 13.53 -8.67 -3.51
C THR A 362 14.93 -8.12 -3.82
N SER A 363 15.71 -7.76 -2.80
CA SER A 363 17.11 -7.28 -2.98
C SER A 363 18.06 -8.30 -3.59
N ARG A 364 17.69 -9.59 -3.60
CA ARG A 364 18.42 -10.68 -4.29
C ARG A 364 17.80 -11.07 -5.63
N LEU A 365 16.87 -10.26 -6.14
CA LEU A 365 16.14 -10.50 -7.38
C LEU A 365 15.35 -11.82 -7.38
N VAL A 366 14.92 -12.27 -6.20
CA VAL A 366 14.06 -13.47 -6.08
C VAL A 366 12.63 -13.09 -6.44
N VAL A 367 11.98 -13.92 -7.25
CA VAL A 367 10.56 -13.79 -7.58
C VAL A 367 9.73 -14.61 -6.60
N VAL A 368 8.80 -13.95 -5.90
CA VAL A 368 7.85 -14.60 -4.99
C VAL A 368 6.50 -14.69 -5.68
N LEU A 369 6.01 -15.90 -5.92
CA LEU A 369 4.69 -16.16 -6.51
C LEU A 369 3.77 -16.66 -5.43
N ALA A 370 2.66 -15.97 -5.20
CA ALA A 370 1.74 -16.29 -4.12
C ALA A 370 0.29 -16.32 -4.58
N THR A 371 -0.50 -17.17 -3.93
CA THR A 371 -1.96 -17.21 -4.09
C THR A 371 -2.62 -16.91 -2.75
N ILE A 372 -3.73 -16.18 -2.75
CA ILE A 372 -4.53 -15.94 -1.54
C ILE A 372 -6.01 -16.02 -1.88
N ARG A 373 -6.85 -16.31 -0.90
CA ARG A 373 -8.31 -16.31 -1.09
C ARG A 373 -8.86 -14.94 -0.78
N THR A 374 -9.93 -14.55 -1.47
CA THR A 374 -10.55 -13.22 -1.34
C THR A 374 -10.84 -12.89 0.13
N GLU A 375 -11.43 -13.84 0.86
CA GLU A 375 -11.81 -13.67 2.27
C GLU A 375 -10.61 -13.41 3.20
N PHE A 376 -9.46 -14.04 2.94
CA PHE A 376 -8.26 -13.83 3.72
C PHE A 376 -7.54 -12.55 3.30
N TYR A 377 -7.48 -12.27 2.00
CA TYR A 377 -6.94 -11.01 1.50
C TYR A 377 -7.68 -9.84 2.15
N GLU A 378 -9.01 -9.86 2.12
CA GLU A 378 -9.86 -8.91 2.82
C GLU A 378 -9.51 -8.88 4.32
N GLN A 379 -9.43 -9.99 5.05
CA GLN A 379 -9.08 -9.94 6.48
C GLN A 379 -7.74 -9.26 6.80
N TYR A 380 -6.72 -9.37 5.93
CA TYR A 380 -5.41 -8.75 6.14
C TYR A 380 -5.27 -7.33 5.56
N THR A 381 -6.09 -6.96 4.57
CA THR A 381 -6.05 -5.64 3.90
C THR A 381 -7.20 -4.72 4.29
N ASP A 382 -8.37 -5.30 4.55
CA ASP A 382 -9.58 -4.69 5.09
C ASP A 382 -9.38 -4.53 6.59
N ASP A 383 -8.49 -3.59 6.91
CA ASP A 383 -8.52 -2.96 8.19
C ASP A 383 -9.86 -2.19 8.27
N ARG A 384 -10.94 -2.87 8.68
CA ARG A 384 -12.26 -2.29 9.00
C ARG A 384 -12.18 -1.13 10.00
N SER A 385 -10.99 -0.85 10.55
CA SER A 385 -10.64 0.38 11.28
C SER A 385 -10.41 1.61 10.40
N ARG A 386 -10.30 1.48 9.08
CA ARG A 386 -10.09 2.58 8.12
C ARG A 386 -11.36 3.41 7.89
N LYS A 387 -12.09 3.69 8.96
CA LYS A 387 -12.95 4.87 9.04
C LYS A 387 -12.03 6.09 9.09
N SER A 388 -11.47 6.47 7.95
CA SER A 388 -11.25 7.87 7.59
C SER A 388 -10.28 7.98 6.42
N LEU A 389 -10.71 8.73 5.40
CA LEU A 389 -9.87 9.35 4.39
C LEU A 389 -8.99 10.50 4.93
N THR A 390 -9.11 10.87 6.21
CA THR A 390 -8.13 11.71 6.92
C THR A 390 -6.98 10.87 7.46
N ARG A 391 -6.15 10.32 6.57
CA ARG A 391 -4.90 9.66 6.96
C ARG A 391 -3.96 10.67 7.62
N GLY A 392 -3.55 10.35 8.86
CA GLY A 392 -2.36 10.93 9.50
C GLY A 392 -2.38 11.04 11.02
N SER A 393 -3.44 10.61 11.73
CA SER A 393 -3.41 10.72 13.19
C SER A 393 -4.11 9.64 14.01
N GLY A 394 -4.61 8.57 13.39
CA GLY A 394 -5.20 7.43 14.09
C GLY A 394 -4.14 6.39 14.47
N ALA A 395 -4.38 5.63 15.54
CA ALA A 395 -3.50 4.52 15.90
C ALA A 395 -3.48 3.50 14.76
N GLN A 396 -2.30 3.20 14.25
CA GLN A 396 -2.06 2.17 13.26
C GLN A 396 -2.08 0.80 13.93
N LEU A 397 -2.86 -0.11 13.35
CA LEU A 397 -2.67 -1.52 13.61
C LEU A 397 -1.41 -1.97 12.85
N PRO A 398 -0.47 -2.69 13.50
CA PRO A 398 0.52 -3.43 12.76
C PRO A 398 -0.24 -4.43 11.91
N SER A 399 0.04 -4.42 10.62
CA SER A 399 -0.24 -5.57 9.78
C SER A 399 1.04 -5.87 9.06
N SER A 400 1.96 -6.57 9.73
CA SER A 400 3.13 -7.17 9.08
C SER A 400 2.68 -7.89 7.81
N SER A 401 1.58 -8.65 7.94
CA SER A 401 0.86 -9.32 6.87
C SER A 401 0.30 -8.35 5.81
N GLY A 402 -0.37 -7.27 6.22
CA GLY A 402 -0.91 -6.27 5.31
C GLY A 402 0.17 -5.48 4.55
N ARG A 403 1.34 -5.27 5.15
CA ARG A 403 2.51 -4.66 4.50
C ARG A 403 3.09 -5.57 3.42
N VAL A 404 3.18 -6.87 3.70
CA VAL A 404 3.58 -7.88 2.71
C VAL A 404 2.61 -7.90 1.54
N LEU A 405 1.29 -7.88 1.80
CA LEU A 405 0.28 -7.83 0.74
C LEU A 405 0.35 -6.56 -0.11
N ARG A 406 0.58 -5.39 0.52
CA ARG A 406 0.72 -4.10 -0.18
C ARG A 406 2.00 -3.98 -1.01
N ALA A 407 3.05 -4.71 -0.63
CA ALA A 407 4.29 -4.77 -1.39
C ALA A 407 4.20 -5.66 -2.63
N ALA A 408 3.15 -6.49 -2.74
CA ALA A 408 2.95 -7.39 -3.87
C ALA A 408 2.23 -6.69 -5.03
N GLN A 409 2.66 -7.00 -6.26
CA GLN A 409 1.86 -6.77 -7.45
C GLN A 409 0.64 -7.71 -7.38
N HIS A 410 -0.57 -7.17 -7.52
CA HIS A 410 -1.80 -7.91 -7.21
C HIS A 410 -2.70 -8.06 -8.44
N ILE A 411 -3.10 -9.30 -8.73
CA ILE A 411 -4.05 -9.65 -9.80
C ILE A 411 -5.21 -10.43 -9.20
N ILE A 412 -6.44 -10.06 -9.58
CA ILE A 412 -7.67 -10.77 -9.17
C ILE A 412 -8.04 -11.76 -10.26
N ILE A 413 -8.31 -13.01 -9.88
CA ILE A 413 -8.89 -14.02 -10.78
C ILE A 413 -10.37 -14.20 -10.48
N GLU A 414 -11.20 -13.92 -11.49
CA GLU A 414 -12.64 -14.11 -11.40
C GLU A 414 -13.01 -15.60 -11.43
N ARG A 415 -13.97 -16.00 -10.59
CA ARG A 415 -14.45 -17.40 -10.57
C ARG A 415 -15.29 -17.74 -11.80
N ILE A 416 -16.05 -16.77 -12.32
CA ILE A 416 -16.92 -16.94 -13.47
C ILE A 416 -16.11 -16.62 -14.73
N TRP A 417 -16.11 -17.57 -15.66
CA TRP A 417 -15.37 -17.43 -16.90
C TRP A 417 -16.11 -16.50 -17.86
N ASP A 418 -15.36 -15.60 -18.50
CA ASP A 418 -15.92 -14.70 -19.50
C ASP A 418 -16.29 -15.44 -20.80
N ARG A 419 -16.93 -14.72 -21.73
CA ARG A 419 -17.40 -15.29 -22.99
C ARG A 419 -16.27 -15.86 -23.84
N SER A 420 -15.11 -15.22 -23.84
CA SER A 420 -13.93 -15.62 -24.61
C SER A 420 -13.26 -16.86 -24.02
N GLU A 421 -13.14 -16.93 -22.70
CA GLU A 421 -12.58 -18.06 -21.96
C GLU A 421 -13.42 -19.33 -22.17
N ARG A 422 -14.74 -19.18 -22.13
CA ARG A 422 -15.68 -20.29 -22.41
C ARG A 422 -15.57 -20.78 -23.84
N GLN A 423 -15.43 -19.87 -24.80
CA GLN A 423 -15.25 -20.22 -26.21
C GLN A 423 -13.94 -20.98 -26.43
N ARG A 424 -12.86 -20.61 -25.72
CA ARG A 424 -11.61 -21.38 -25.74
C ARG A 424 -11.81 -22.79 -25.17
N ALA A 425 -12.53 -22.92 -24.05
CA ALA A 425 -12.82 -24.23 -23.45
C ALA A 425 -13.76 -25.11 -24.28
N SER A 426 -14.69 -24.54 -25.05
CA SER A 426 -15.64 -25.35 -25.82
C SER A 426 -15.01 -26.16 -26.94
N VAL A 427 -13.76 -25.86 -27.30
CA VAL A 427 -12.98 -26.58 -28.31
C VAL A 427 -12.23 -27.77 -27.70
N SER A 428 -12.20 -27.88 -26.36
CA SER A 428 -11.54 -28.98 -25.65
C SER A 428 -12.19 -30.34 -25.94
N GLU A 429 -11.37 -31.35 -26.17
CA GLU A 429 -11.82 -32.75 -26.31
C GLU A 429 -11.92 -33.47 -24.94
N ASP A 430 -11.54 -32.82 -23.82
CA ASP A 430 -11.62 -33.44 -22.50
C ASP A 430 -13.09 -33.45 -22.00
N PRO A 431 -13.71 -34.63 -21.79
CA PRO A 431 -15.11 -34.72 -21.39
C PRO A 431 -15.37 -34.07 -20.02
N ARG A 432 -14.34 -33.93 -19.18
CA ARG A 432 -14.47 -33.26 -17.87
C ARG A 432 -14.64 -31.75 -18.03
N ILE A 433 -13.96 -31.13 -19.00
CA ILE A 433 -14.13 -29.70 -19.32
C ILE A 433 -15.53 -29.45 -19.88
N ALA A 434 -16.00 -30.30 -20.80
CA ALA A 434 -17.35 -30.22 -21.35
C ALA A 434 -18.43 -30.28 -20.24
N ASN A 435 -18.35 -31.27 -19.34
CA ASN A 435 -19.28 -31.41 -18.22
C ASN A 435 -19.25 -30.21 -17.26
N ALA A 436 -18.07 -29.63 -17.04
CA ALA A 436 -17.91 -28.43 -16.22
C ALA A 436 -18.59 -27.21 -16.87
N LEU A 437 -18.45 -27.02 -18.19
CA LEU A 437 -19.09 -25.92 -18.94
C LEU A 437 -20.62 -26.00 -18.92
N GLU A 438 -21.20 -27.21 -18.94
CA GLU A 438 -22.65 -27.40 -18.82
C GLU A 438 -23.17 -27.06 -17.42
N SER A 439 -22.34 -27.26 -16.40
CA SER A 439 -22.69 -27.09 -14.99
C SER A 439 -22.33 -25.69 -14.43
N ASP A 440 -21.66 -24.84 -15.21
CA ASP A 440 -20.96 -23.68 -14.64
C ASP A 440 -21.85 -22.52 -14.17
N ARG A 441 -23.09 -22.44 -14.69
CA ARG A 441 -23.95 -21.26 -14.47
C ARG A 441 -24.28 -21.05 -12.99
N ALA A 442 -24.16 -22.10 -12.18
CA ALA A 442 -24.33 -22.06 -10.73
C ALA A 442 -23.01 -22.12 -9.93
N TYR A 443 -21.97 -22.79 -10.46
CA TYR A 443 -20.70 -23.07 -9.77
C TYR A 443 -19.57 -23.00 -10.80
N GLY A 444 -18.60 -22.09 -10.69
CA GLY A 444 -17.64 -21.79 -11.76
C GLY A 444 -16.92 -23.03 -12.30
N VAL A 445 -16.46 -22.98 -13.56
CA VAL A 445 -15.86 -24.14 -14.28
C VAL A 445 -14.74 -24.79 -13.45
N ALA A 446 -13.83 -23.99 -12.89
CA ALA A 446 -12.72 -24.47 -12.07
C ALA A 446 -13.17 -25.08 -10.73
N GLU A 447 -14.22 -24.52 -10.10
CA GLU A 447 -14.81 -25.04 -8.86
C GLU A 447 -15.43 -26.43 -9.07
N TYR A 448 -16.12 -26.62 -10.20
CA TYR A 448 -16.71 -27.90 -10.57
C TYR A 448 -15.65 -28.97 -10.80
N LEU A 449 -14.56 -28.60 -11.51
CA LEU A 449 -13.44 -29.51 -11.78
C LEU A 449 -12.73 -29.95 -10.48
N ALA A 450 -12.68 -29.12 -9.46
CA ALA A 450 -12.12 -29.44 -8.15
C ALA A 450 -13.07 -30.26 -7.23
N ALA A 451 -14.23 -30.70 -7.74
CA ALA A 451 -15.28 -31.41 -6.99
C ALA A 451 -15.93 -30.60 -5.84
N GLY A 452 -15.82 -29.26 -5.87
CA GLY A 452 -16.41 -28.35 -4.88
C GLY A 452 -17.90 -28.59 -4.61
N PRO A 453 -18.76 -28.42 -5.62
CA PRO A 453 -20.22 -28.58 -5.49
C PRO A 453 -20.65 -29.98 -5.02
N GLN A 454 -19.91 -31.01 -5.39
CA GLN A 454 -20.23 -32.41 -5.07
C GLN A 454 -19.97 -32.70 -3.59
N VAL A 455 -18.84 -32.26 -3.05
CA VAL A 455 -18.52 -32.37 -1.61
C VAL A 455 -19.50 -31.53 -0.78
N LEU A 456 -19.84 -30.32 -1.24
CA LEU A 456 -20.84 -29.47 -0.60
C LEU A 456 -22.22 -30.13 -0.53
N LYS A 457 -22.67 -30.74 -1.63
CA LYS A 457 -23.93 -31.48 -1.69
C LYS A 457 -23.92 -32.69 -0.76
N LEU A 458 -22.81 -33.43 -0.73
CA LEU A 458 -22.62 -34.57 0.16
C LEU A 458 -22.76 -34.13 1.63
N TRP A 459 -22.02 -33.11 2.04
CA TRP A 459 -22.04 -32.58 3.41
C TRP A 459 -23.44 -32.11 3.83
N ARG A 460 -24.13 -31.33 3.00
CA ARG A 460 -25.50 -30.87 3.31
C ARG A 460 -26.50 -32.01 3.42
N SER A 461 -26.36 -33.04 2.60
CA SER A 461 -27.27 -34.18 2.60
C SER A 461 -27.07 -35.12 3.79
N ALA A 462 -25.99 -34.95 4.56
CA ALA A 462 -25.65 -35.83 5.68
C ALA A 462 -26.51 -35.59 6.92
N TYR A 463 -27.10 -34.40 7.10
CA TYR A 463 -28.02 -34.03 8.18
C TYR A 463 -29.45 -34.61 7.99
N ARG A 464 -29.56 -35.90 7.71
CA ARG A 464 -30.83 -36.62 7.56
C ARG A 464 -30.83 -37.89 8.40
N VAL A 465 -32.02 -38.42 8.70
CA VAL A 465 -32.16 -39.73 9.36
C VAL A 465 -31.56 -40.81 8.46
N ARG A 466 -30.61 -41.60 8.99
CA ARG A 466 -29.74 -42.55 8.23
C ARG A 466 -28.74 -41.89 7.26
N GLY A 467 -28.39 -40.62 7.50
CA GLY A 467 -27.21 -39.97 6.92
C GLY A 467 -25.97 -40.19 7.79
N ASN A 468 -25.09 -39.19 7.82
CA ASN A 468 -23.89 -39.14 8.68
C ASN A 468 -23.84 -37.79 9.45
N PRO A 469 -24.86 -37.50 10.27
CA PRO A 469 -24.98 -36.20 10.92
C PRO A 469 -23.83 -35.90 11.90
N ARG A 470 -23.21 -36.91 12.52
CA ARG A 470 -22.06 -36.67 13.41
C ARG A 470 -20.81 -36.29 12.60
N GLY A 471 -20.56 -36.97 11.49
CA GLY A 471 -19.50 -36.64 10.54
C GLY A 471 -19.68 -35.24 9.96
N ALA A 472 -20.92 -34.87 9.62
CA ALA A 472 -21.23 -33.52 9.16
C ALA A 472 -20.97 -32.45 10.22
N ALA A 473 -21.25 -32.74 11.48
CA ALA A 473 -20.96 -31.87 12.61
C ALA A 473 -19.45 -31.70 12.86
N LEU A 474 -18.63 -32.75 12.66
CA LEU A 474 -17.17 -32.64 12.70
C LEU A 474 -16.65 -31.69 11.60
N VAL A 475 -17.21 -31.79 10.38
CA VAL A 475 -16.88 -30.89 9.27
C VAL A 475 -17.27 -29.45 9.58
N ALA A 476 -18.46 -29.22 10.14
CA ALA A 476 -18.93 -27.90 10.54
C ALA A 476 -18.01 -27.27 11.60
N ALA A 477 -17.64 -28.03 12.63
CA ALA A 477 -16.69 -27.62 13.66
C ALA A 477 -15.34 -27.22 13.06
N ALA A 478 -14.82 -28.00 12.10
CA ALA A 478 -13.54 -27.69 11.45
C ALA A 478 -13.63 -26.39 10.63
N ILE A 479 -14.70 -26.19 9.87
CA ILE A 479 -14.92 -24.98 9.08
C ILE A 479 -14.94 -23.74 9.97
N ASP A 480 -15.75 -23.75 11.02
CA ASP A 480 -15.91 -22.58 11.89
C ASP A 480 -14.68 -22.31 12.74
N LEU A 481 -13.98 -23.36 13.19
CA LEU A 481 -12.71 -23.19 13.90
C LEU A 481 -11.65 -22.57 12.98
N THR A 482 -11.51 -23.02 11.72
CA THR A 482 -10.61 -22.37 10.75
C THR A 482 -10.97 -20.90 10.49
N ARG A 483 -12.26 -20.55 10.47
CA ARG A 483 -12.75 -19.17 10.30
C ARG A 483 -12.39 -18.23 11.47
N THR A 484 -11.90 -18.75 12.60
CA THR A 484 -11.36 -17.92 13.70
C THR A 484 -9.92 -17.47 13.48
N GLY A 485 -9.19 -18.06 12.52
CA GLY A 485 -7.79 -17.72 12.24
C GLY A 485 -6.74 -18.61 12.92
N VAL A 486 -7.13 -19.68 13.64
CA VAL A 486 -6.17 -20.61 14.26
C VAL A 486 -5.32 -21.41 13.28
N GLY A 487 -5.68 -21.41 12.00
CA GLY A 487 -5.01 -22.15 10.94
C GLY A 487 -5.89 -23.22 10.31
N SER A 488 -5.40 -23.79 9.20
CA SER A 488 -6.12 -24.81 8.42
C SER A 488 -5.94 -26.22 8.97
N SER A 489 -4.88 -26.49 9.74
CA SER A 489 -4.57 -27.82 10.29
C SER A 489 -5.02 -27.92 11.75
N LEU A 490 -6.09 -28.67 12.00
CA LEU A 490 -6.79 -28.69 13.29
C LEU A 490 -6.61 -30.03 14.02
N PRO A 491 -6.47 -30.02 15.36
CA PRO A 491 -6.31 -31.25 16.12
C PRO A 491 -7.64 -31.98 16.30
N ARG A 492 -7.58 -33.31 16.25
CA ARG A 492 -8.76 -34.20 16.27
C ARG A 492 -9.66 -33.95 17.48
N ASP A 493 -9.07 -33.77 18.65
CA ASP A 493 -9.75 -33.63 19.93
C ASP A 493 -10.55 -32.31 20.04
N ALA A 494 -10.09 -31.24 19.38
CA ALA A 494 -10.82 -29.98 19.32
C ALA A 494 -12.10 -30.11 18.49
N LEU A 495 -12.01 -30.81 17.35
CA LEU A 495 -13.16 -31.10 16.50
C LEU A 495 -14.17 -31.98 17.24
N GLU A 496 -13.69 -32.97 18.00
CA GLU A 496 -14.53 -33.83 18.83
C GLU A 496 -15.19 -33.07 20.01
N ARG A 497 -14.59 -32.00 20.56
CA ARG A 497 -15.27 -31.17 21.56
C ARG A 497 -16.37 -30.30 20.95
N LEU A 498 -16.11 -29.72 19.78
CA LEU A 498 -17.05 -28.80 19.14
C LEU A 498 -18.22 -29.52 18.44
N HIS A 499 -18.02 -30.73 17.92
CA HIS A 499 -19.03 -31.40 17.10
C HIS A 499 -20.35 -31.65 17.83
N GLU A 500 -20.33 -31.83 19.16
CA GLU A 500 -21.56 -32.07 19.93
C GLU A 500 -22.52 -30.88 19.81
N HIS A 501 -21.99 -29.66 19.87
CA HIS A 501 -22.77 -28.43 19.68
C HIS A 501 -23.46 -28.39 18.31
N TYR A 502 -22.71 -28.67 17.24
CA TYR A 502 -23.27 -28.67 15.88
C TYR A 502 -24.24 -29.82 15.64
N LEU A 503 -24.00 -30.98 16.27
CA LEU A 503 -24.90 -32.12 16.19
C LEU A 503 -26.23 -31.80 16.88
N GLU A 504 -26.19 -31.19 18.07
CA GLU A 504 -27.38 -30.76 18.81
C GLU A 504 -28.20 -29.74 18.01
N GLN A 505 -27.54 -28.71 17.45
CA GLN A 505 -28.20 -27.71 16.61
C GLN A 505 -28.90 -28.32 15.38
N ALA A 506 -28.31 -29.36 14.78
CA ALA A 506 -28.89 -30.03 13.62
C ALA A 506 -30.08 -30.95 13.95
N GLY A 507 -30.33 -31.26 15.23
CA GLY A 507 -31.42 -32.14 15.68
C GLY A 507 -31.00 -33.24 16.65
N GLY A 508 -29.71 -33.31 17.01
CA GLY A 508 -29.17 -34.19 18.06
C GLY A 508 -29.49 -35.67 17.86
N LEU A 509 -29.90 -36.33 18.94
CA LEU A 509 -30.23 -37.76 18.96
C LEU A 509 -31.40 -38.13 18.03
N ALA A 510 -32.27 -37.18 17.64
CA ALA A 510 -33.39 -37.44 16.75
C ALA A 510 -32.93 -37.87 15.34
N LEU A 511 -31.73 -37.47 14.94
CA LEU A 511 -31.12 -37.85 13.66
C LEU A 511 -30.54 -39.27 13.65
N ARG A 512 -30.48 -39.93 14.82
CA ARG A 512 -29.80 -41.23 15.04
C ARG A 512 -28.35 -41.21 14.54
N PRO A 513 -27.49 -40.37 15.15
CA PRO A 513 -26.12 -40.22 14.71
C PRO A 513 -25.33 -41.53 14.83
N GLU A 514 -24.44 -41.72 13.87
CA GLU A 514 -23.46 -42.78 13.80
C GLU A 514 -22.44 -42.72 14.96
N GLY A 515 -21.66 -43.79 15.11
CA GLY A 515 -20.54 -43.84 16.06
C GLY A 515 -19.40 -42.91 15.63
N LEU A 516 -18.53 -42.54 16.56
CA LEU A 516 -17.46 -41.57 16.29
C LEU A 516 -16.46 -42.05 15.22
N ASP A 517 -16.11 -43.34 15.22
CA ASP A 517 -15.21 -43.91 14.20
C ASP A 517 -15.84 -43.90 12.80
N GLU A 518 -17.15 -44.18 12.70
CA GLU A 518 -17.89 -44.13 11.45
C GLU A 518 -17.99 -42.69 10.94
N ALA A 519 -18.21 -41.73 11.85
CA ALA A 519 -18.21 -40.29 11.53
C ALA A 519 -16.87 -39.82 10.96
N TRP A 520 -15.74 -40.23 11.55
CA TRP A 520 -14.41 -39.90 11.05
C TRP A 520 -14.09 -40.56 9.71
N ASN A 521 -14.45 -41.82 9.54
CA ASN A 521 -14.30 -42.52 8.27
C ASN A 521 -15.08 -41.81 7.17
N TRP A 522 -16.33 -41.42 7.44
CA TRP A 522 -17.13 -40.67 6.48
C TRP A 522 -16.57 -39.27 6.19
N ALA A 523 -16.14 -38.54 7.23
CA ALA A 523 -15.64 -37.18 7.08
C ALA A 523 -14.33 -37.13 6.29
N THR A 524 -13.54 -38.20 6.29
CA THR A 524 -12.26 -38.31 5.58
C THR A 524 -12.32 -39.11 4.28
N ASP A 525 -13.50 -39.67 3.94
CA ASP A 525 -13.68 -40.46 2.72
C ASP A 525 -13.52 -39.59 1.46
N VAL A 526 -12.83 -40.12 0.46
CA VAL A 526 -12.47 -39.38 -0.74
C VAL A 526 -13.63 -39.42 -1.74
N VAL A 527 -14.22 -38.26 -1.99
CA VAL A 527 -15.32 -38.06 -2.94
C VAL A 527 -14.76 -38.01 -4.37
N LEU A 528 -15.28 -38.88 -5.25
CA LEU A 528 -14.91 -38.97 -6.67
C LEU A 528 -13.40 -39.19 -6.93
N GLY A 529 -12.66 -39.75 -5.97
CA GLY A 529 -11.21 -39.95 -6.07
C GLY A 529 -10.37 -38.67 -5.94
N VAL A 530 -11.00 -37.53 -5.63
CA VAL A 530 -10.35 -36.21 -5.63
C VAL A 530 -10.03 -35.73 -4.21
N THR A 531 -11.05 -35.55 -3.36
CA THR A 531 -10.91 -34.95 -2.01
C THR A 531 -12.06 -35.37 -1.09
N GLY A 532 -11.87 -35.28 0.22
CA GLY A 532 -12.91 -35.51 1.24
C GLY A 532 -13.34 -34.23 1.95
N PRO A 533 -14.45 -34.23 2.72
CA PRO A 533 -14.86 -33.08 3.55
C PRO A 533 -13.80 -32.62 4.55
N LEU A 534 -13.07 -33.56 5.15
CA LEU A 534 -11.87 -33.35 5.96
C LEU A 534 -10.68 -34.07 5.30
N VAL A 535 -9.58 -33.34 5.12
CA VAL A 535 -8.35 -33.83 4.52
C VAL A 535 -7.33 -34.10 5.63
N PRO A 536 -6.79 -35.33 5.75
CA PRO A 536 -5.72 -35.61 6.71
C PRO A 536 -4.47 -34.77 6.44
N SER A 537 -3.89 -34.23 7.51
CA SER A 537 -2.65 -33.45 7.52
C SER A 537 -1.57 -34.17 8.34
N LYS A 538 -0.35 -33.61 8.35
CA LYS A 538 0.77 -34.16 9.15
C LYS A 538 0.41 -34.17 10.64
N GLY A 539 0.97 -35.14 11.38
CA GLY A 539 0.81 -35.20 12.84
C GLY A 539 -0.57 -35.63 13.34
N GLY A 540 -1.43 -36.20 12.49
CA GLY A 540 -2.79 -36.62 12.90
C GLY A 540 -3.79 -35.46 13.00
N MET A 541 -3.48 -34.33 12.35
CA MET A 541 -4.36 -33.18 12.21
C MET A 541 -5.23 -33.29 10.97
N TYR A 542 -6.27 -32.46 10.87
CA TYR A 542 -7.24 -32.46 9.77
C TYR A 542 -7.50 -31.05 9.26
N LYS A 543 -7.67 -30.91 7.95
CA LYS A 543 -8.05 -29.65 7.30
C LYS A 543 -9.46 -29.75 6.71
N PRO A 544 -10.38 -28.80 6.93
CA PRO A 544 -11.62 -28.77 6.17
C PRO A 544 -11.33 -28.53 4.70
N PHE A 545 -12.12 -29.11 3.81
CA PHE A 545 -12.00 -28.81 2.39
C PHE A 545 -12.33 -27.35 2.12
N ASP A 546 -11.40 -26.64 1.50
CA ASP A 546 -11.40 -25.19 1.38
C ASP A 546 -12.65 -24.61 0.71
N TYR A 547 -13.21 -25.33 -0.26
CA TYR A 547 -14.45 -24.93 -0.91
C TYR A 547 -15.63 -24.81 0.09
N LEU A 548 -15.66 -25.67 1.12
CA LEU A 548 -16.69 -25.60 2.16
C LEU A 548 -16.50 -24.37 3.06
N VAL A 549 -15.25 -24.05 3.42
CA VAL A 549 -14.92 -22.86 4.20
C VAL A 549 -15.35 -21.60 3.46
N SER A 550 -14.99 -21.48 2.17
CA SER A 550 -15.37 -20.33 1.35
C SER A 550 -16.88 -20.25 1.08
N ASP A 551 -17.59 -21.38 0.88
CA ASP A 551 -19.06 -21.36 0.71
C ASP A 551 -19.79 -20.90 1.98
N VAL A 552 -19.28 -21.25 3.17
CA VAL A 552 -19.83 -20.76 4.45
C VAL A 552 -19.47 -19.29 4.67
N ALA A 553 -18.21 -18.89 4.43
CA ALA A 553 -17.77 -17.50 4.57
C ALA A 553 -18.54 -16.53 3.66
N ARG A 554 -19.02 -16.99 2.50
CA ARG A 554 -19.91 -16.22 1.61
C ARG A 554 -21.31 -15.97 2.17
N ARG A 555 -21.75 -16.71 3.19
CA ARG A 555 -23.11 -16.69 3.74
C ARG A 555 -23.19 -16.11 5.14
N SER A 556 -22.13 -16.28 5.92
CA SER A 556 -22.03 -15.80 7.30
C SER A 556 -20.63 -15.28 7.58
N GLY A 557 -20.54 -14.27 8.43
CA GLY A 557 -19.27 -13.71 8.89
C GLY A 557 -18.78 -14.36 10.19
N PRO A 558 -17.54 -14.06 10.63
CA PRO A 558 -17.04 -14.51 11.93
C PRO A 558 -17.82 -13.96 13.13
N ASP A 559 -18.61 -12.90 12.96
CA ASP A 559 -19.52 -12.30 13.94
C ASP A 559 -20.67 -13.24 14.37
N ASP A 560 -21.07 -14.14 13.46
CA ASP A 560 -22.10 -15.16 13.71
C ASP A 560 -21.58 -16.39 14.49
N LEU A 561 -20.26 -16.48 14.73
CA LEU A 561 -19.67 -17.66 15.38
C LEU A 561 -20.04 -17.74 16.87
N PRO A 562 -20.41 -18.93 17.39
CA PRO A 562 -20.67 -19.13 18.82
C PRO A 562 -19.44 -18.89 19.70
N ASP A 563 -19.64 -18.41 20.93
CA ASP A 563 -18.54 -18.14 21.88
C ASP A 563 -17.74 -19.40 22.27
N LEU A 564 -18.36 -20.58 22.17
CA LEU A 564 -17.68 -21.87 22.35
C LEU A 564 -16.57 -22.09 21.31
N VAL A 565 -16.79 -21.65 20.06
CA VAL A 565 -15.78 -21.77 18.99
C VAL A 565 -14.58 -20.89 19.29
N TRP A 566 -14.81 -19.65 19.74
CA TRP A 566 -13.74 -18.75 20.17
C TRP A 566 -12.96 -19.29 21.37
N SER A 567 -13.66 -19.89 22.34
CA SER A 567 -13.03 -20.52 23.51
C SER A 567 -12.13 -21.69 23.10
N GLU A 568 -12.58 -22.53 22.15
CA GLU A 568 -11.77 -23.62 21.63
C GLU A 568 -10.62 -23.10 20.76
N ALA A 569 -10.83 -22.03 19.99
CA ALA A 569 -9.77 -21.37 19.23
C ALA A 569 -8.62 -20.91 20.13
N LEU A 570 -8.91 -20.21 21.23
CA LEU A 570 -7.91 -19.77 22.21
C LEU A 570 -7.16 -20.93 22.89
N ARG A 571 -7.79 -22.10 22.99
CA ARG A 571 -7.20 -23.31 23.57
C ARG A 571 -6.18 -23.97 22.63
N VAL A 572 -6.44 -23.97 21.33
CA VAL A 572 -5.61 -24.68 20.33
C VAL A 572 -4.63 -23.79 19.60
N VAL A 573 -4.84 -22.47 19.61
CA VAL A 573 -3.98 -21.52 18.90
C VAL A 573 -2.56 -21.52 19.48
N ASP A 574 -1.57 -21.59 18.59
CA ASP A 574 -0.17 -21.36 18.92
C ASP A 574 0.20 -19.86 18.91
N ASP A 575 1.34 -19.50 19.50
CA ASP A 575 1.73 -18.09 19.63
C ASP A 575 1.91 -17.38 18.28
N SER A 576 2.28 -18.09 17.21
CA SER A 576 2.48 -17.49 15.87
C SER A 576 1.18 -17.03 15.21
N ARG A 577 0.03 -17.58 15.64
CA ARG A 577 -1.31 -17.31 15.08
C ARG A 577 -2.19 -16.47 16.00
N ARG A 578 -1.75 -16.18 17.23
CA ARG A 578 -2.52 -15.38 18.21
C ARG A 578 -2.88 -13.98 17.69
N SER A 579 -1.94 -13.30 17.02
CA SER A 579 -2.19 -11.98 16.39
C SER A 579 -3.34 -12.06 15.38
N LEU A 580 -3.37 -13.11 14.55
CA LEU A 580 -4.42 -13.30 13.55
C LEU A 580 -5.78 -13.57 14.21
N VAL A 581 -5.84 -14.50 15.16
CA VAL A 581 -7.08 -14.79 15.90
C VAL A 581 -7.62 -13.53 16.57
N ALA A 582 -6.73 -12.70 17.15
CA ALA A 582 -7.12 -11.44 17.75
C ALA A 582 -7.70 -10.45 16.73
N MET A 583 -7.11 -10.33 15.54
CA MET A 583 -7.63 -9.47 14.48
C MET A 583 -9.00 -9.95 13.97
N VAL A 584 -9.17 -11.26 13.76
CA VAL A 584 -10.46 -11.81 13.32
C VAL A 584 -11.53 -11.62 14.41
N ALA A 585 -11.22 -11.94 15.67
CA ALA A 585 -12.12 -11.72 16.81
C ALA A 585 -12.53 -10.25 16.96
N ARG A 586 -11.59 -9.31 16.79
CA ARG A 586 -11.87 -7.87 16.77
C ARG A 586 -12.82 -7.50 15.63
N SER A 587 -12.58 -8.01 14.41
CA SER A 587 -13.44 -7.75 13.25
C SER A 587 -14.85 -8.33 13.40
N ALA A 588 -14.98 -9.39 14.21
CA ALA A 588 -16.22 -10.06 14.60
C ALA A 588 -16.95 -9.36 15.77
N GLY A 589 -16.40 -8.25 16.30
CA GLY A 589 -16.92 -7.56 17.48
C GLY A 589 -16.71 -8.31 18.81
N ARG A 590 -15.94 -9.40 18.81
CA ARG A 590 -15.61 -10.20 20.00
C ARG A 590 -14.33 -9.68 20.65
N LEU A 591 -14.40 -8.48 21.22
CA LEU A 591 -13.23 -7.79 21.79
C LEU A 591 -12.59 -8.55 22.96
N ASP A 592 -13.37 -9.28 23.76
CA ASP A 592 -12.84 -10.07 24.88
C ASP A 592 -11.97 -11.23 24.37
N ALA A 593 -12.46 -12.02 23.41
CA ALA A 593 -11.69 -13.08 22.78
C ALA A 593 -10.44 -12.52 22.07
N ALA A 594 -10.53 -11.32 21.48
CA ALA A 594 -9.38 -10.66 20.87
C ALA A 594 -8.31 -10.31 21.91
N LYS A 595 -8.69 -9.76 23.07
CA LYS A 595 -7.77 -9.45 24.16
C LYS A 595 -7.16 -10.72 24.74
N ASP A 596 -7.96 -11.76 24.97
CA ASP A 596 -7.50 -13.04 25.51
C ASP A 596 -6.48 -13.72 24.60
N ALA A 597 -6.65 -13.61 23.28
CA ALA A 597 -5.66 -14.08 22.31
C ALA A 597 -4.32 -13.33 22.44
N LEU A 598 -4.33 -12.04 22.79
CA LEU A 598 -3.14 -11.16 22.86
C LEU A 598 -2.42 -11.21 24.21
N ILE A 599 -3.07 -11.59 25.30
CA ILE A 599 -2.46 -11.63 26.64
C ILE A 599 -1.11 -12.38 26.66
N PRO A 600 -1.00 -13.60 26.09
CA PRO A 600 0.28 -14.32 26.09
C PRO A 600 1.38 -13.57 25.33
N LEU A 601 1.03 -12.94 24.20
CA LEU A 601 1.96 -12.16 23.38
C LEU A 601 2.47 -10.91 24.11
N VAL A 602 1.58 -10.21 24.81
CA VAL A 602 1.95 -9.02 25.60
C VAL A 602 2.80 -9.39 26.80
N GLN A 603 2.56 -10.54 27.43
CA GLN A 603 3.39 -11.04 28.54
C GLN A 603 4.81 -11.41 28.11
N SER A 604 5.01 -11.78 26.84
CA SER A 604 6.31 -12.07 26.25
C SER A 604 6.95 -10.87 25.55
N ASP A 605 6.40 -9.66 25.71
CA ASP A 605 6.87 -8.43 25.05
C ASP A 605 6.88 -8.52 23.50
N ASP A 606 5.97 -9.31 22.91
CA ASP A 606 5.78 -9.34 21.46
C ASP A 606 5.29 -7.96 20.96
N LEU A 607 6.04 -7.37 20.03
CA LEU A 607 5.78 -6.05 19.45
C LEU A 607 4.44 -5.99 18.72
N GLU A 608 4.06 -7.05 18.00
CA GLU A 608 2.78 -7.09 17.27
C GLU A 608 1.62 -7.20 18.26
N GLY A 609 1.77 -8.08 19.27
CA GLY A 609 0.80 -8.23 20.35
C GLY A 609 0.53 -6.94 21.13
N LEU A 610 1.60 -6.23 21.52
CA LEU A 610 1.54 -4.94 22.22
C LEU A 610 0.79 -3.89 21.40
N ASN A 611 1.12 -3.76 20.12
CA ASN A 611 0.48 -2.75 19.28
C ASN A 611 -0.98 -3.08 18.96
N ILE A 612 -1.34 -4.35 18.69
CA ILE A 612 -2.75 -4.73 18.45
C ILE A 612 -3.57 -4.48 19.72
N LEU A 613 -3.08 -4.87 20.90
CA LEU A 613 -3.80 -4.63 22.15
C LEU A 613 -3.94 -3.13 22.43
N GLY A 614 -2.88 -2.35 22.20
CA GLY A 614 -2.90 -0.90 22.34
C GLY A 614 -3.93 -0.24 21.41
N ALA A 615 -4.04 -0.70 20.17
CA ALA A 615 -5.02 -0.19 19.21
C ALA A 615 -6.47 -0.57 19.59
N ILE A 616 -6.69 -1.79 20.11
CA ILE A 616 -7.99 -2.17 20.69
C ILE A 616 -8.34 -1.24 21.85
N ALA A 617 -7.42 -1.04 22.80
CA ALA A 617 -7.63 -0.14 23.93
C ALA A 617 -7.92 1.31 23.48
N ALA A 618 -7.22 1.81 22.46
CA ALA A 618 -7.47 3.13 21.90
C ALA A 618 -8.88 3.24 21.28
N SER A 619 -9.35 2.19 20.58
CA SER A 619 -10.70 2.16 20.01
C SER A 619 -11.82 2.15 21.07
N GLU A 620 -11.54 1.55 22.24
CA GLU A 620 -12.41 1.59 23.42
C GLU A 620 -12.28 2.88 24.24
N LYS A 621 -11.40 3.80 23.81
CA LYS A 621 -11.05 5.04 24.52
C LYS A 621 -10.37 4.81 25.89
N SER A 622 -9.79 3.63 26.09
CA SER A 622 -8.95 3.28 27.24
C SER A 622 -7.52 3.81 27.01
N TRP A 623 -7.37 5.13 27.07
CA TRP A 623 -6.15 5.84 26.66
C TRP A 623 -4.92 5.47 27.48
N GLU A 624 -5.07 5.20 28.77
CA GLU A 624 -3.97 4.78 29.64
C GLU A 624 -3.44 3.40 29.24
N ASP A 625 -4.31 2.44 28.94
CA ASP A 625 -3.91 1.09 28.54
C ASP A 625 -3.31 1.09 27.13
N ALA A 626 -3.88 1.88 26.21
CA ALA A 626 -3.29 2.13 24.90
C ALA A 626 -1.88 2.72 25.03
N ARG A 627 -1.72 3.76 25.87
CA ARG A 627 -0.42 4.39 26.13
C ARG A 627 0.58 3.39 26.73
N ARG A 628 0.18 2.56 27.69
CA ARG A 628 1.08 1.55 28.28
C ARG A 628 1.61 0.59 27.22
N CYS A 629 0.73 0.06 26.37
CA CYS A 629 1.13 -0.89 25.33
C CYS A 629 2.06 -0.24 24.29
N PHE A 630 1.69 0.94 23.79
CA PHE A 630 2.51 1.67 22.80
C PHE A 630 3.83 2.19 23.39
N SER A 631 3.84 2.65 24.64
CA SER A 631 5.07 2.99 25.37
C SER A 631 5.99 1.78 25.48
N ARG A 632 5.45 0.62 25.87
CA ARG A 632 6.25 -0.60 26.00
C ARG A 632 6.84 -1.02 24.65
N ALA A 633 6.05 -1.01 23.57
CA ALA A 633 6.56 -1.31 22.23
C ALA A 633 7.64 -0.31 21.80
N SER A 634 7.44 0.98 22.05
CA SER A 634 8.41 2.04 21.75
C SER A 634 9.71 1.93 22.59
N GLU A 635 9.64 1.49 23.85
CA GLU A 635 10.81 1.20 24.69
C GLU A 635 11.64 0.04 24.15
N LEU A 636 10.98 -0.95 23.52
CA LEU A 636 11.61 -2.08 22.84
C LEU A 636 12.16 -1.71 21.44
N GLY A 637 12.02 -0.45 21.03
CA GLY A 637 12.55 0.08 19.77
C GLY A 637 11.58 0.02 18.59
N ASP A 638 10.32 -0.37 18.80
CA ASP A 638 9.34 -0.50 17.73
C ASP A 638 8.88 0.86 17.20
N SER A 639 8.99 1.04 15.88
CA SER A 639 8.69 2.30 15.19
C SER A 639 7.18 2.55 15.09
N ILE A 640 6.37 1.49 14.98
CA ILE A 640 4.90 1.53 14.92
C ILE A 640 4.34 1.95 16.28
N GLY A 641 4.85 1.40 17.38
CA GLY A 641 4.50 1.80 18.74
C GLY A 641 4.81 3.28 18.99
N THR A 642 5.94 3.77 18.49
CA THR A 642 6.27 5.21 18.53
C THR A 642 5.29 6.07 17.73
N HIS A 643 4.93 5.65 16.51
CA HIS A 643 3.89 6.31 15.72
C HIS A 643 2.54 6.36 16.45
N ASN A 644 2.15 5.25 17.07
CA ASN A 644 0.89 5.12 17.79
C ASN A 644 0.81 6.01 19.03
N LEU A 645 1.94 6.30 19.68
CA LEU A 645 2.00 7.35 20.71
C LEU A 645 1.72 8.74 20.13
N GLY A 646 2.26 9.05 18.95
CA GLY A 646 1.97 10.29 18.23
C GLY A 646 0.48 10.43 17.89
N ALA A 647 -0.12 9.36 17.38
CA ALA A 647 -1.56 9.30 17.10
C ALA A 647 -2.40 9.52 18.35
N LEU A 648 -2.05 8.88 19.47
CA LEU A 648 -2.72 9.06 20.75
C LEU A 648 -2.64 10.51 21.25
N CYS A 649 -1.49 11.17 21.06
CA CYS A 649 -1.32 12.60 21.37
C CYS A 649 -2.26 13.47 20.51
N VAL A 650 -2.37 13.22 19.20
CA VAL A 650 -3.29 14.00 18.34
C VAL A 650 -4.75 13.81 18.76
N ILE A 651 -5.19 12.58 19.04
CA ILE A 651 -6.56 12.29 19.50
C ILE A 651 -6.88 13.07 20.79
N ARG A 652 -5.88 13.28 21.66
CA ARG A 652 -6.00 14.04 22.90
C ARG A 652 -5.81 15.55 22.73
N GLY A 653 -5.53 16.03 21.52
CA GLY A 653 -5.25 17.44 21.23
C GLY A 653 -3.85 17.92 21.61
N ASP A 654 -2.95 17.02 22.00
CA ASP A 654 -1.55 17.33 22.31
C ASP A 654 -0.70 17.33 21.03
N LEU A 655 -0.80 18.42 20.26
CA LEU A 655 -0.05 18.56 19.01
C LEU A 655 1.47 18.65 19.22
N SER A 656 1.92 19.14 20.38
CA SER A 656 3.35 19.25 20.68
C SER A 656 3.98 17.90 20.97
N GLY A 657 3.33 17.08 21.80
CA GLY A 657 3.73 15.70 22.03
C GLY A 657 3.64 14.85 20.76
N ALA A 658 2.58 15.05 19.95
CA ALA A 658 2.45 14.34 18.67
C ALA A 658 3.64 14.62 17.73
N ARG A 659 4.09 15.87 17.65
CA ARG A 659 5.24 16.27 16.86
C ARG A 659 6.52 15.53 17.29
N GLU A 660 6.77 15.44 18.59
CA GLU A 660 7.95 14.75 19.14
C GLU A 660 7.91 13.24 18.86
N TRP A 661 6.77 12.60 19.08
CA TRP A 661 6.62 11.17 18.82
C TRP A 661 6.70 10.81 17.35
N TYR A 662 6.08 11.59 16.46
CA TYR A 662 6.20 11.33 15.03
C TYR A 662 7.62 11.59 14.51
N ALA A 663 8.32 12.63 15.00
CA ALA A 663 9.73 12.83 14.65
C ALA A 663 10.60 11.63 15.07
N LEU A 664 10.41 11.13 16.29
CA LEU A 664 11.12 9.94 16.77
C LEU A 664 10.76 8.68 15.96
N ALA A 665 9.50 8.52 15.55
CA ALA A 665 9.07 7.41 14.71
C ALA A 665 9.75 7.47 13.33
N ILE A 666 9.90 8.67 12.73
CA ILE A 666 10.63 8.87 11.48
C ILE A 666 12.12 8.54 11.64
N GLU A 667 12.76 8.96 12.73
CA GLU A 667 14.15 8.62 13.04
C GLU A 667 14.37 7.09 13.15
N ARG A 668 13.33 6.37 13.57
CA ARG A 668 13.29 4.90 13.66
C ARG A 668 12.86 4.20 12.36
N GLY A 669 12.61 4.95 11.29
CA GLY A 669 12.27 4.41 9.97
C GLY A 669 10.78 4.27 9.66
N GLU A 670 9.88 4.81 10.48
CA GLU A 670 8.44 4.76 10.22
C GLU A 670 8.02 5.82 9.18
N LEU A 671 8.17 5.50 7.90
CA LEU A 671 7.84 6.39 6.78
C LEU A 671 6.41 6.97 6.82
N PRO A 672 5.35 6.21 7.19
CA PRO A 672 4.00 6.77 7.33
C PRO A 672 3.88 7.93 8.32
N SER A 673 4.83 8.05 9.26
CA SER A 673 4.87 9.17 10.21
C SER A 673 5.23 10.52 9.57
N ILE A 674 5.80 10.53 8.35
CA ILE A 674 6.16 11.76 7.63
C ILE A 674 4.90 12.58 7.32
N GLY A 675 3.89 11.96 6.69
CA GLY A 675 2.63 12.63 6.36
C GLY A 675 1.83 13.04 7.62
N ALA A 676 1.84 12.18 8.63
CA ALA A 676 1.25 12.46 9.95
C ALA A 676 1.87 13.69 10.62
N LEU A 677 3.20 13.81 10.57
CA LEU A 677 3.93 14.97 11.08
C LEU A 677 3.60 16.23 10.28
N GLY A 678 3.46 16.13 8.96
CA GLY A 678 3.04 17.24 8.10
C GLY A 678 1.69 17.83 8.53
N LEU A 679 0.70 16.98 8.81
CA LEU A 679 -0.60 17.40 9.34
C LEU A 679 -0.52 18.03 10.73
N VAL A 680 0.39 17.56 11.59
CA VAL A 680 0.62 18.20 12.89
C VAL A 680 1.19 19.61 12.71
N TYR A 681 2.14 19.81 11.79
CA TYR A 681 2.67 21.15 11.49
C TYR A 681 1.63 22.09 10.89
N GLU A 682 0.78 21.61 9.98
CA GLU A 682 -0.36 22.37 9.45
C GLU A 682 -1.27 22.85 10.59
N LYS A 683 -1.68 21.95 11.49
CA LYS A 683 -2.52 22.29 12.66
C LYS A 683 -1.84 23.25 13.64
N LEU A 684 -0.50 23.28 13.67
CA LEU A 684 0.28 24.25 14.44
C LEU A 684 0.48 25.59 13.70
N GLY A 685 0.01 25.70 12.44
CA GLY A 685 0.12 26.90 11.61
C GLY A 685 1.44 27.04 10.83
N ASP A 686 2.28 26.01 10.78
CA ASP A 686 3.56 26.01 10.06
C ASP A 686 3.39 25.34 8.69
N GLN A 687 2.78 26.09 7.76
CA GLN A 687 2.44 25.58 6.42
C GLN A 687 3.69 25.18 5.62
N ASP A 688 4.80 25.92 5.75
CA ASP A 688 6.02 25.65 4.99
C ASP A 688 6.61 24.28 5.35
N LYS A 689 6.67 23.94 6.64
CA LYS A 689 7.11 22.61 7.07
C LYS A 689 6.13 21.50 6.71
N ALA A 690 4.83 21.77 6.78
CA ALA A 690 3.82 20.79 6.37
C ALA A 690 4.04 20.38 4.90
N VAL A 691 4.25 21.36 4.02
CA VAL A 691 4.50 21.15 2.59
C VAL A 691 5.81 20.42 2.33
N GLU A 692 6.89 20.77 3.04
CA GLU A 692 8.16 20.05 2.93
C GLU A 692 8.00 18.56 3.27
N LEU A 693 7.27 18.26 4.35
CA LEU A 693 7.04 16.88 4.79
C LEU A 693 6.12 16.12 3.85
N TRP A 694 5.02 16.73 3.39
CA TRP A 694 4.13 16.07 2.42
C TRP A 694 4.82 15.82 1.09
N LYS A 695 5.68 16.74 0.62
CA LYS A 695 6.52 16.51 -0.55
C LYS A 695 7.44 15.30 -0.36
N ARG A 696 8.19 15.27 0.75
CA ARG A 696 9.08 14.13 1.08
C ARG A 696 8.32 12.82 1.20
N GLY A 697 7.12 12.83 1.78
CA GLY A 697 6.26 11.65 1.86
C GLY A 697 5.76 11.21 0.48
N THR A 698 5.44 12.15 -0.41
CA THR A 698 5.05 11.89 -1.80
C THR A 698 6.20 11.24 -2.57
N GLU A 699 7.42 11.77 -2.43
CA GLU A 699 8.65 11.21 -3.04
C GLU A 699 8.96 9.80 -2.51
N ALA A 700 8.54 9.49 -1.28
CA ALA A 700 8.61 8.16 -0.69
C ALA A 700 7.41 7.25 -1.06
N GLY A 701 6.48 7.72 -1.89
CA GLY A 701 5.32 6.96 -2.35
C GLY A 701 4.17 6.85 -1.34
N ASP A 702 4.12 7.68 -0.29
CA ASP A 702 3.01 7.69 0.66
C ASP A 702 1.77 8.38 0.05
N PRO A 703 0.66 7.65 -0.17
CA PRO A 703 -0.53 8.22 -0.80
C PRO A 703 -1.18 9.34 0.03
N GLY A 704 -1.10 9.26 1.36
CA GLY A 704 -1.68 10.27 2.24
C GLY A 704 -0.96 11.61 2.12
N SER A 705 0.38 11.58 2.17
CA SER A 705 1.23 12.74 1.90
C SER A 705 1.02 13.29 0.49
N ALA A 706 0.92 12.41 -0.50
CA ALA A 706 0.66 12.78 -1.89
C ALA A 706 -0.67 13.50 -2.07
N PHE A 707 -1.72 13.05 -1.37
CA PHE A 707 -3.01 13.71 -1.37
C PHE A 707 -2.94 15.14 -0.79
N HIS A 708 -2.34 15.31 0.39
CA HIS A 708 -2.20 16.63 1.01
C HIS A 708 -1.28 17.56 0.20
N TYR A 709 -0.24 17.00 -0.41
CA TYR A 709 0.65 17.77 -1.28
C TYR A 709 -0.04 18.20 -2.58
N ALA A 710 -0.82 17.32 -3.20
CA ALA A 710 -1.61 17.64 -4.38
C ALA A 710 -2.68 18.70 -4.07
N ASP A 711 -3.35 18.61 -2.91
CA ASP A 711 -4.32 19.60 -2.46
C ASP A 711 -3.66 20.97 -2.21
N TRP A 712 -2.49 21.01 -1.57
CA TRP A 712 -1.74 22.26 -1.43
C TRP A 712 -1.33 22.86 -2.78
N LEU A 713 -0.98 22.01 -3.76
CA LEU A 713 -0.68 22.42 -5.13
C LEU A 713 -1.93 22.80 -5.95
N ARG A 714 -3.14 22.87 -5.38
CA ARG A 714 -4.38 23.14 -6.12
C ARG A 714 -4.38 24.43 -6.96
N THR A 715 -3.64 25.46 -6.57
CA THR A 715 -3.45 26.67 -7.39
C THR A 715 -2.56 26.45 -8.62
N LYS A 716 -1.69 25.43 -8.56
CA LYS A 716 -0.80 24.94 -9.61
C LYS A 716 -1.16 23.52 -10.06
N TRP A 717 -2.44 23.16 -9.98
CA TRP A 717 -2.92 21.79 -10.20
C TRP A 717 -2.60 21.20 -11.58
N GLN A 718 -2.20 22.03 -12.55
CA GLN A 718 -1.74 21.62 -13.89
C GLN A 718 -0.22 21.41 -13.96
N SER A 719 0.53 21.64 -12.89
CA SER A 719 1.96 21.35 -12.88
C SER A 719 2.19 19.84 -12.94
N GLU A 720 3.24 19.42 -13.62
CA GLU A 720 3.65 18.01 -13.62
C GLU A 720 3.87 17.49 -12.18
N GLU A 721 4.32 18.36 -11.27
CA GLU A 721 4.48 18.04 -9.84
C GLU A 721 3.13 17.74 -9.16
N SER A 722 2.07 18.50 -9.46
CA SER A 722 0.73 18.25 -8.90
C SER A 722 0.10 16.99 -9.50
N ILE A 723 0.25 16.79 -10.82
CA ILE A 723 -0.25 15.61 -11.51
C ILE A 723 0.41 14.34 -10.96
N GLU A 724 1.71 14.38 -10.72
CA GLU A 724 2.45 13.25 -10.16
C GLU A 724 2.04 12.95 -8.72
N ALA A 725 1.89 13.97 -7.86
CA ALA A 725 1.35 13.77 -6.52
C ALA A 725 -0.07 13.18 -6.54
N LEU A 726 -0.91 13.64 -7.47
CA LEU A 726 -2.26 13.12 -7.64
C LEU A 726 -2.27 11.66 -8.12
N ARG A 727 -1.33 11.29 -9.01
CA ARG A 727 -1.12 9.90 -9.45
C ARG A 727 -0.73 9.00 -8.27
N VAL A 728 0.26 9.40 -7.47
CA VAL A 728 0.70 8.62 -6.29
C VAL A 728 -0.46 8.43 -5.31
N ALA A 729 -1.28 9.46 -5.09
CA ALA A 729 -2.47 9.36 -4.25
C ALA A 729 -3.57 8.46 -4.86
N ALA A 730 -3.77 8.50 -6.18
CA ALA A 730 -4.71 7.65 -6.92
C ALA A 730 -4.30 6.16 -6.93
N ASP A 731 -3.01 5.90 -7.06
CA ASP A 731 -2.45 4.56 -7.00
C ASP A 731 -2.60 3.96 -5.58
N GLY A 732 -2.62 4.80 -4.55
CA GLY A 732 -2.91 4.43 -3.17
C GLY A 732 -4.38 4.36 -2.75
N ASP A 733 -5.29 4.29 -3.73
CA ASP A 733 -6.73 4.06 -3.54
C ASP A 733 -7.44 5.16 -2.73
N ILE A 734 -7.02 6.41 -2.87
CA ILE A 734 -7.76 7.55 -2.32
C ILE A 734 -8.85 7.92 -3.34
N PRO A 735 -10.16 7.69 -3.08
CA PRO A 735 -11.19 7.83 -4.11
C PRO A 735 -11.24 9.23 -4.73
N PHE A 736 -11.05 10.26 -3.91
CA PHE A 736 -10.95 11.64 -4.36
C PHE A 736 -9.83 11.82 -5.38
N ALA A 737 -8.59 11.45 -5.02
CA ALA A 737 -7.43 11.60 -5.90
C ALA A 737 -7.56 10.73 -7.16
N THR A 738 -8.10 9.53 -7.01
CA THR A 738 -8.35 8.58 -8.11
C THR A 738 -9.30 9.18 -9.15
N LEU A 739 -10.40 9.79 -8.69
CA LEU A 739 -11.37 10.44 -9.58
C LEU A 739 -10.79 11.69 -10.24
N SER A 740 -10.06 12.53 -9.50
CA SER A 740 -9.41 13.72 -10.05
C SER A 740 -8.28 13.39 -11.04
N TYR A 741 -7.52 12.32 -10.80
CA TYR A 741 -6.49 11.84 -11.72
C TYR A 741 -7.09 11.35 -13.04
N ALA A 742 -8.25 10.68 -12.99
CA ALA A 742 -8.98 10.33 -14.20
C ALA A 742 -9.34 11.56 -15.05
N GLY A 743 -9.70 12.69 -14.43
CA GLY A 743 -9.88 13.97 -15.13
C GLY A 743 -8.62 14.47 -15.84
N VAL A 744 -7.44 14.29 -15.22
CA VAL A 744 -6.15 14.56 -15.87
C VAL A 744 -5.94 13.70 -17.11
N LEU A 745 -6.27 12.42 -17.04
CA LEU A 745 -6.13 11.48 -18.15
C LEU A 745 -7.09 11.82 -19.30
N LEU A 746 -8.33 12.21 -19.00
CA LEU A 746 -9.27 12.71 -20.02
C LEU A 746 -8.72 13.95 -20.73
N ARG A 747 -8.13 14.90 -20.00
CA ARG A 747 -7.43 16.06 -20.60
C ARG A 747 -6.29 15.64 -21.54
N LYS A 748 -5.54 14.60 -21.17
CA LYS A 748 -4.47 14.01 -21.98
C LYS A 748 -4.99 13.12 -23.12
N LYS A 749 -6.32 12.99 -23.29
CA LYS A 749 -7.01 12.13 -24.27
C LYS A 749 -6.72 10.63 -24.09
N ASP A 750 -6.35 10.23 -22.88
CA ASP A 750 -6.17 8.83 -22.49
C ASP A 750 -7.46 8.30 -21.85
N HIS A 751 -8.45 8.01 -22.70
CA HIS A 751 -9.78 7.62 -22.27
C HIS A 751 -9.83 6.22 -21.65
N GLU A 752 -9.02 5.29 -22.13
CA GLU A 752 -8.99 3.91 -21.65
C GLU A 752 -8.49 3.86 -20.21
N THR A 753 -7.34 4.48 -19.94
CA THR A 753 -6.78 4.56 -18.58
C THR A 753 -7.68 5.37 -17.66
N ALA A 754 -8.27 6.48 -18.14
CA ALA A 754 -9.22 7.26 -17.36
C ALA A 754 -10.42 6.42 -16.88
N ASN A 755 -11.00 5.60 -17.76
CA ASN A 755 -12.12 4.73 -17.42
C ASN A 755 -11.74 3.67 -16.37
N ALA A 756 -10.51 3.14 -16.41
CA ALA A 756 -10.02 2.23 -15.40
C ALA A 756 -9.93 2.89 -14.01
N TYR A 757 -9.35 4.11 -13.93
CA TYR A 757 -9.28 4.85 -12.67
C TYR A 757 -10.67 5.28 -12.16
N ILE A 758 -11.61 5.60 -13.04
CA ILE A 758 -13.01 5.88 -12.68
C ILE A 758 -13.66 4.67 -12.01
N ALA A 759 -13.57 3.49 -12.63
CA ALA A 759 -14.13 2.26 -12.08
C ALA A 759 -13.51 1.93 -10.71
N LYS A 760 -12.19 2.10 -10.60
CA LYS A 760 -11.43 1.95 -9.35
C LYS A 760 -11.89 2.93 -8.27
N ALA A 761 -12.04 4.21 -8.60
CA ALA A 761 -12.50 5.24 -7.67
C ALA A 761 -13.89 4.88 -7.10
N TYR A 762 -14.80 4.45 -7.98
CA TYR A 762 -16.14 4.04 -7.58
C TYR A 762 -16.13 2.82 -6.65
N SER A 763 -15.41 1.76 -7.02
CA SER A 763 -15.37 0.52 -6.23
C SER A 763 -14.79 0.76 -4.83
N VAL A 764 -13.71 1.53 -4.74
CA VAL A 764 -13.10 1.86 -3.45
C VAL A 764 -14.03 2.72 -2.60
N ALA A 765 -14.67 3.74 -3.18
CA ALA A 765 -15.62 4.60 -2.47
C ALA A 765 -16.84 3.83 -1.94
N VAL A 766 -17.41 2.93 -2.76
CA VAL A 766 -18.53 2.07 -2.37
C VAL A 766 -18.13 1.17 -1.21
N ASN A 767 -16.97 0.50 -1.29
CA ASN A 767 -16.51 -0.38 -0.21
C ASN A 767 -16.34 0.40 1.11
N GLN A 768 -15.69 1.56 1.06
CA GLN A 768 -15.54 2.44 2.22
C GLN A 768 -16.90 2.92 2.77
N GLY A 769 -17.81 3.33 1.88
CA GLY A 769 -19.15 3.76 2.28
C GLY A 769 -20.01 2.65 2.87
N ILE A 770 -19.90 1.41 2.38
CA ILE A 770 -20.55 0.22 2.97
C ILE A 770 -20.06 0.01 4.40
N LEU A 771 -18.78 0.22 4.66
CA LEU A 771 -18.16 0.14 5.99
C LEU A 771 -18.51 1.32 6.91
N GLY A 772 -19.29 2.28 6.42
CA GLY A 772 -19.76 3.44 7.17
C GLY A 772 -18.78 4.61 7.18
N ASP A 773 -17.80 4.64 6.27
CA ASP A 773 -16.95 5.81 6.08
C ASP A 773 -17.79 6.95 5.46
N PRO A 774 -17.86 8.12 6.13
CA PRO A 774 -18.67 9.23 5.63
C PRO A 774 -18.14 9.78 4.30
N LEU A 775 -16.83 9.84 4.12
CA LEU A 775 -16.21 10.39 2.91
C LEU A 775 -16.25 9.39 1.73
N GLY A 776 -16.10 8.09 1.99
CA GLY A 776 -16.36 7.03 1.01
C GLY A 776 -17.80 7.05 0.51
N SER A 777 -18.76 7.22 1.42
CA SER A 777 -20.18 7.41 1.05
C SER A 777 -20.36 8.66 0.18
N LEU A 778 -19.72 9.78 0.55
CA LEU A 778 -19.77 11.01 -0.22
C LEU A 778 -19.19 10.80 -1.63
N MET A 779 -18.00 10.22 -1.75
CA MET A 779 -17.31 10.02 -3.02
C MET A 779 -18.02 9.02 -3.93
N ALA A 780 -18.67 7.99 -3.37
CA ALA A 780 -19.54 7.09 -4.14
C ALA A 780 -20.71 7.85 -4.75
N GLY A 781 -21.29 8.80 -3.99
CA GLY A 781 -22.32 9.72 -4.48
C GLY A 781 -21.83 10.66 -5.58
N VAL A 782 -20.68 11.31 -5.38
CA VAL A 782 -20.06 12.22 -6.39
C VAL A 782 -19.82 11.48 -7.70
N THR A 783 -19.28 10.27 -7.61
CA THR A 783 -19.00 9.44 -8.78
C THR A 783 -20.30 9.02 -9.47
N ALA A 784 -21.32 8.57 -8.74
CA ALA A 784 -22.63 8.24 -9.32
C ALA A 784 -23.27 9.44 -10.04
N TYR A 785 -23.22 10.63 -9.44
CA TYR A 785 -23.69 11.87 -10.07
C TYR A 785 -22.90 12.21 -11.34
N SER A 786 -21.59 12.00 -11.35
CA SER A 786 -20.72 12.24 -12.51
C SER A 786 -21.06 11.37 -13.71
N PHE A 787 -21.73 10.24 -13.51
CA PHE A 787 -22.16 9.32 -14.58
C PHE A 787 -23.68 9.30 -14.77
N GLY A 788 -24.40 10.24 -14.15
CA GLY A 788 -25.83 10.44 -14.37
C GLY A 788 -26.77 9.51 -13.59
N ASP A 789 -26.27 8.71 -12.63
CA ASP A 789 -27.12 7.91 -11.75
C ASP A 789 -27.56 8.74 -10.53
N ILE A 790 -28.61 9.53 -10.73
CA ILE A 790 -29.14 10.49 -9.76
C ILE A 790 -29.67 9.80 -8.50
N ASP A 791 -30.38 8.69 -8.67
CA ASP A 791 -30.99 7.95 -7.56
C ASP A 791 -29.94 7.31 -6.67
N LEU A 792 -28.92 6.71 -7.29
CA LEU A 792 -27.80 6.13 -6.55
C LEU A 792 -26.96 7.22 -5.87
N GLY A 793 -26.71 8.33 -6.56
CA GLY A 793 -26.06 9.52 -5.98
C GLY A 793 -26.77 10.00 -4.70
N ARG A 794 -28.10 10.14 -4.75
CA ARG A 794 -28.91 10.60 -3.60
C ARG A 794 -28.84 9.63 -2.42
N LYS A 795 -28.95 8.32 -2.67
CA LYS A 795 -28.83 7.28 -1.62
C LYS A 795 -27.50 7.35 -0.89
N TRP A 796 -26.40 7.52 -1.63
CA TRP A 796 -25.07 7.66 -1.05
C TRP A 796 -24.91 8.96 -0.26
N TRP A 797 -25.50 10.06 -0.73
CA TRP A 797 -25.55 11.34 -0.01
C TRP A 797 -26.28 11.23 1.33
N GLU A 798 -27.45 10.59 1.35
CA GLU A 798 -28.23 10.35 2.56
C GLU A 798 -27.43 9.51 3.55
N ARG A 799 -26.75 8.47 3.06
CA ARG A 799 -25.85 7.63 3.86
C ARG A 799 -24.67 8.42 4.42
N ALA A 800 -24.04 9.28 3.62
CA ALA A 800 -22.95 10.14 4.06
C ALA A 800 -23.40 11.06 5.20
N ARG A 801 -24.58 11.70 5.08
CA ARG A 801 -25.18 12.54 6.13
C ARG A 801 -25.53 11.73 7.38
N ALA A 802 -26.08 10.54 7.23
CA ALA A 802 -26.40 9.66 8.35
C ALA A 802 -25.14 9.27 9.16
N ASN A 803 -23.99 9.18 8.49
CA ASN A 803 -22.69 8.92 9.10
C ASN A 803 -21.98 10.20 9.59
N GLY A 804 -22.65 11.36 9.58
CA GLY A 804 -22.11 12.61 10.10
C GLY A 804 -21.16 13.35 9.15
N CYS A 805 -21.15 13.02 7.86
CA CYS A 805 -20.41 13.81 6.88
C CYS A 805 -21.03 15.21 6.75
N GLN A 806 -20.24 16.24 6.98
CA GLN A 806 -20.59 17.57 6.50
C GLN A 806 -20.40 17.58 4.98
N ILE A 807 -21.40 18.07 4.26
CA ILE A 807 -21.39 18.12 2.82
C ILE A 807 -21.45 19.58 2.39
N ASP A 808 -20.40 20.03 1.70
CA ASP A 808 -20.23 21.44 1.32
C ASP A 808 -20.97 21.82 0.03
N TRP A 809 -21.68 20.86 -0.58
CA TRP A 809 -22.37 21.01 -1.85
C TRP A 809 -23.84 20.58 -1.79
N ALA A 810 -24.64 21.21 -2.63
CA ALA A 810 -26.01 20.83 -2.93
C ALA A 810 -26.12 20.40 -4.40
N VAL A 811 -26.97 19.40 -4.67
CA VAL A 811 -27.40 19.07 -6.03
C VAL A 811 -28.80 19.61 -6.22
N LEU A 812 -28.93 20.63 -7.06
CA LEU A 812 -30.22 21.22 -7.41
C LEU A 812 -30.84 20.46 -8.58
N GLU A 813 -32.16 20.34 -8.56
CA GLU A 813 -32.97 19.72 -9.61
C GLU A 813 -33.96 20.75 -10.14
N ALA A 814 -33.90 21.06 -11.43
CA ALA A 814 -34.86 21.92 -12.11
C ALA A 814 -36.20 21.19 -12.36
N PRO A 815 -37.33 21.91 -12.55
CA PRO A 815 -38.59 21.36 -13.04
C PRO A 815 -38.48 20.59 -14.37
N THR A 816 -39.50 19.79 -14.73
CA THR A 816 -39.45 18.88 -15.92
C THR A 816 -39.51 19.61 -17.25
N ASP A 817 -40.17 20.76 -17.27
CA ASP A 817 -40.35 21.58 -18.48
C ASP A 817 -39.34 22.74 -18.53
N TYR A 818 -38.25 22.63 -17.78
CA TYR A 818 -37.22 23.68 -17.69
C TYR A 818 -36.27 23.58 -18.89
N PRO A 819 -36.05 24.66 -19.66
CA PRO A 819 -34.99 24.68 -20.65
C PRO A 819 -33.62 24.60 -19.94
N GLY A 820 -32.60 24.07 -20.61
CA GLY A 820 -31.24 23.98 -20.06
C GLY A 820 -30.96 22.77 -19.18
N LEU A 821 -30.17 22.97 -18.12
CA LEU A 821 -29.70 21.90 -17.24
C LEU A 821 -30.79 21.40 -16.30
N ARG A 822 -30.98 20.07 -16.28
CA ARG A 822 -31.89 19.41 -15.33
C ARG A 822 -31.32 19.34 -13.91
N TYR A 823 -30.04 19.06 -13.77
CA TYR A 823 -29.36 18.91 -12.48
C TYR A 823 -28.08 19.75 -12.46
N LEU A 824 -27.73 20.32 -11.31
CA LEU A 824 -26.50 21.10 -11.13
C LEU A 824 -25.96 20.94 -9.71
N ALA A 825 -24.68 20.61 -9.58
CA ALA A 825 -23.97 20.60 -8.30
C ALA A 825 -23.39 21.98 -8.00
N VAL A 826 -23.66 22.51 -6.81
CA VAL A 826 -23.42 23.91 -6.42
C VAL A 826 -22.85 23.95 -5.00
N SER A 827 -21.93 24.87 -4.72
CA SER A 827 -21.39 25.05 -3.37
C SER A 827 -22.38 25.82 -2.46
N TRP A 828 -22.36 25.56 -1.15
CA TRP A 828 -23.16 26.36 -0.21
C TRP A 828 -22.78 27.84 -0.24
N GLU A 829 -21.50 28.16 -0.41
CA GLU A 829 -21.04 29.55 -0.54
C GLU A 829 -21.69 30.26 -1.72
N THR A 830 -21.76 29.60 -2.89
CA THR A 830 -22.46 30.14 -4.06
C THR A 830 -23.93 30.40 -3.72
N LEU A 831 -24.61 29.44 -3.09
CA LEU A 831 -26.02 29.57 -2.71
C LEU A 831 -26.25 30.71 -1.71
N GLU A 832 -25.33 30.91 -0.76
CA GLU A 832 -25.39 32.01 0.21
C GLU A 832 -25.19 33.38 -0.47
N LYS A 833 -24.28 33.47 -1.45
CA LYS A 833 -23.99 34.72 -2.17
C LYS A 833 -25.07 35.14 -3.16
N VAL A 834 -25.61 34.20 -3.96
CA VAL A 834 -26.53 34.54 -5.07
C VAL A 834 -27.98 34.10 -4.83
N GLY A 835 -28.22 33.15 -3.93
CA GLY A 835 -29.54 32.57 -3.68
C GLY A 835 -29.95 31.50 -4.69
N GLU A 836 -30.73 30.51 -4.22
CA GLU A 836 -31.16 29.36 -5.04
C GLU A 836 -31.94 29.78 -6.29
N ASP A 837 -32.80 30.80 -6.20
CA ASP A 837 -33.60 31.29 -7.33
C ASP A 837 -32.72 31.77 -8.50
N GLN A 838 -31.61 32.47 -8.21
CA GLN A 838 -30.68 32.93 -9.24
C GLN A 838 -29.90 31.77 -9.84
N VAL A 839 -29.51 30.77 -9.03
CA VAL A 839 -28.88 29.56 -9.57
C VAL A 839 -29.83 28.79 -10.48
N ARG A 840 -31.12 28.70 -10.12
CA ARG A 840 -32.13 28.07 -10.99
C ARG A 840 -32.34 28.84 -12.28
N LEU A 841 -32.35 30.17 -12.24
CA LEU A 841 -32.36 30.99 -13.46
C LEU A 841 -31.11 30.75 -14.31
N LEU A 842 -29.93 30.62 -13.69
CA LEU A 842 -28.69 30.28 -14.38
C LEU A 842 -28.78 28.91 -15.07
N MET A 843 -29.37 27.90 -14.42
CA MET A 843 -29.57 26.57 -15.01
C MET A 843 -30.38 26.61 -16.32
N GLN A 844 -31.25 27.61 -16.51
CA GLN A 844 -32.00 27.80 -17.76
C GLN A 844 -31.13 28.22 -18.94
N THR A 845 -29.98 28.82 -18.63
CA THR A 845 -29.08 29.39 -19.62
C THR A 845 -27.91 28.48 -19.96
N LEU A 846 -27.76 27.37 -19.23
CA LEU A 846 -26.68 26.40 -19.38
C LEU A 846 -27.23 25.09 -19.94
N TRP A 847 -26.41 24.38 -20.69
CA TRP A 847 -26.67 23.08 -21.29
C TRP A 847 -25.47 22.15 -21.10
N SER A 848 -25.70 20.84 -21.08
CA SER A 848 -24.65 19.83 -20.91
C SER A 848 -23.89 19.57 -22.21
N GLY A 849 -23.11 20.55 -22.65
CA GLY A 849 -22.13 20.40 -23.73
C GLY A 849 -20.85 19.68 -23.24
N ASP A 850 -19.69 20.26 -23.54
CA ASP A 850 -18.38 19.75 -23.20
C ASP A 850 -17.87 20.34 -21.87
N CYS A 851 -17.21 19.53 -21.06
CA CYS A 851 -16.57 20.04 -19.86
C CYS A 851 -15.50 21.08 -20.22
N LEU A 852 -15.58 22.28 -19.64
CA LEU A 852 -14.66 23.40 -19.90
C LEU A 852 -13.23 23.19 -19.35
N ASP A 853 -12.91 21.99 -18.89
CA ASP A 853 -11.57 21.60 -18.46
C ASP A 853 -10.98 20.48 -19.34
N CYS A 854 -11.71 19.38 -19.52
CA CYS A 854 -11.22 18.24 -20.30
C CYS A 854 -11.70 18.16 -21.74
N GLY A 855 -12.72 18.93 -22.12
CA GLY A 855 -13.36 18.88 -23.43
C GLY A 855 -14.12 17.58 -23.70
N TYR A 856 -14.30 16.73 -22.69
CA TYR A 856 -15.14 15.54 -22.82
C TYR A 856 -16.61 15.89 -22.52
N PRO A 857 -17.59 15.30 -23.22
CA PRO A 857 -19.00 15.61 -23.03
C PRO A 857 -19.46 15.42 -21.57
N LEU A 858 -20.29 16.34 -21.09
CA LEU A 858 -20.98 16.23 -19.80
C LEU A 858 -22.17 15.28 -19.91
N GLY A 859 -22.87 15.26 -21.04
CA GLY A 859 -23.97 14.34 -21.31
C GLY A 859 -25.09 14.39 -20.25
N GLY A 860 -25.48 13.22 -19.75
CA GLY A 860 -26.50 13.08 -18.69
C GLY A 860 -25.96 13.21 -17.26
N SER A 861 -24.70 13.61 -17.07
CA SER A 861 -24.11 13.78 -15.73
C SER A 861 -24.71 14.97 -14.99
N VAL A 862 -24.45 15.04 -13.68
CA VAL A 862 -24.64 16.28 -12.91
C VAL A 862 -23.36 17.11 -13.01
N PRO A 863 -23.37 18.24 -13.74
CA PRO A 863 -22.21 19.13 -13.79
C PRO A 863 -21.98 19.86 -12.46
N ALA A 864 -20.73 20.20 -12.19
CA ALA A 864 -20.34 21.10 -11.10
C ALA A 864 -20.22 22.55 -11.59
N LEU A 865 -20.82 23.47 -10.82
CA LEU A 865 -20.76 24.90 -11.05
C LEU A 865 -19.51 25.52 -10.40
N TYR A 866 -18.63 26.10 -11.20
CA TYR A 866 -17.52 26.91 -10.72
C TYR A 866 -17.74 28.37 -11.13
N VAL A 867 -17.58 29.30 -10.18
CA VAL A 867 -17.84 30.73 -10.42
C VAL A 867 -16.57 31.54 -10.15
N ASP A 868 -16.11 32.32 -11.12
CA ASP A 868 -15.00 33.26 -10.99
C ASP A 868 -15.54 34.68 -10.76
N ASP A 869 -15.30 35.28 -9.59
CA ASP A 869 -15.76 36.62 -9.25
C ASP A 869 -14.80 37.71 -9.79
N MET A 870 -15.32 38.57 -10.65
CA MET A 870 -14.61 39.69 -11.29
C MET A 870 -15.09 41.05 -10.74
N TYR A 871 -15.63 41.07 -9.52
CA TYR A 871 -16.22 42.18 -8.74
C TYR A 871 -17.48 42.81 -9.32
N THR A 872 -17.56 42.94 -10.64
CA THR A 872 -18.67 43.61 -11.37
C THR A 872 -19.60 42.61 -12.06
N HIS A 873 -19.05 41.46 -12.39
CA HIS A 873 -19.70 40.28 -12.93
C HIS A 873 -18.96 39.06 -12.38
N ALA A 874 -19.56 37.88 -12.48
CA ALA A 874 -18.92 36.63 -12.17
C ALA A 874 -19.18 35.62 -13.28
N ASP A 875 -18.13 34.96 -13.77
CA ASP A 875 -18.23 33.98 -14.84
C ASP A 875 -18.59 32.62 -14.25
N ALA A 876 -19.67 32.02 -14.74
CA ALA A 876 -20.20 30.77 -14.26
C ALA A 876 -19.99 29.67 -15.31
N LYS A 877 -19.22 28.64 -14.94
CA LYS A 877 -18.72 27.59 -15.83
C LYS A 877 -19.06 26.20 -15.29
N ILE A 878 -19.31 25.25 -16.18
CA ILE A 878 -19.65 23.87 -15.80
C ILE A 878 -18.57 22.84 -16.12
N PHE A 879 -18.42 21.86 -15.23
CA PHE A 879 -17.38 20.82 -15.27
C PHE A 879 -17.91 19.44 -14.84
N HIS A 880 -17.18 18.35 -15.12
CA HIS A 880 -17.49 17.06 -14.49
C HIS A 880 -17.31 17.16 -12.97
N PHE A 881 -18.35 16.78 -12.23
CA PHE A 881 -18.40 16.94 -10.77
C PHE A 881 -17.39 16.04 -10.05
N GLY A 882 -16.35 16.64 -9.47
CA GLY A 882 -15.31 15.93 -8.71
C GLY A 882 -14.26 15.19 -9.55
N LEU A 883 -14.57 14.88 -10.82
CA LEU A 883 -13.62 14.35 -11.78
C LEU A 883 -12.73 15.45 -12.37
N CYS A 884 -13.32 16.57 -12.80
CA CYS A 884 -12.58 17.74 -13.28
C CYS A 884 -12.53 18.83 -12.21
N ARG A 885 -13.69 19.19 -11.64
CA ARG A 885 -13.80 20.24 -10.63
C ARG A 885 -14.91 19.97 -9.63
N PHE A 886 -14.71 20.45 -8.39
CA PHE A 886 -15.76 20.58 -7.41
C PHE A 886 -16.43 21.96 -7.51
N PRO A 887 -17.72 22.07 -7.14
CA PRO A 887 -18.41 23.35 -7.13
C PRO A 887 -17.72 24.34 -6.18
N HIS A 888 -17.58 25.59 -6.62
CA HIS A 888 -16.85 26.61 -5.85
C HIS A 888 -17.17 28.04 -6.32
N TRP A 889 -17.04 29.00 -5.41
CA TRP A 889 -17.01 30.43 -5.72
C TRP A 889 -15.60 30.98 -5.46
N ASN A 890 -14.96 31.49 -6.50
CA ASN A 890 -13.58 31.97 -6.47
C ASN A 890 -13.53 33.50 -6.38
N ASP A 891 -13.18 34.03 -5.20
CA ASP A 891 -13.02 35.47 -4.96
C ASP A 891 -11.64 36.02 -5.38
N SER A 892 -10.74 35.17 -5.90
CA SER A 892 -9.37 35.56 -6.22
C SER A 892 -9.22 36.05 -7.66
N ALA A 893 -9.30 37.37 -7.85
CA ALA A 893 -9.23 38.08 -9.13
C ALA A 893 -7.96 37.85 -10.00
N LEU A 894 -6.99 37.05 -9.54
CA LEU A 894 -5.70 36.81 -10.21
C LEU A 894 -5.59 35.44 -10.89
N ILE A 895 -6.57 34.55 -10.72
CA ILE A 895 -6.53 33.20 -11.29
C ILE A 895 -7.78 32.99 -12.14
N SER A 896 -7.79 33.54 -13.35
CA SER A 896 -8.72 33.08 -14.38
C SER A 896 -8.31 31.66 -14.77
N VAL A 897 -9.13 30.68 -14.38
CA VAL A 897 -8.94 29.28 -14.75
C VAL A 897 -9.78 29.00 -16.00
N ALA A 898 -9.30 29.44 -17.15
CA ALA A 898 -9.81 28.96 -18.44
C ALA A 898 -8.66 28.89 -19.45
N LYS A 899 -8.47 27.73 -20.07
CA LYS A 899 -7.55 27.57 -21.20
C LYS A 899 -8.17 26.66 -22.27
N ASP A 900 -8.08 27.14 -23.51
CA ASP A 900 -8.00 26.47 -24.81
C ASP A 900 -9.03 25.41 -25.24
N VAL A 901 -9.98 24.97 -24.42
CA VAL A 901 -11.12 24.17 -24.92
C VAL A 901 -12.12 25.12 -25.58
N GLY A 902 -12.45 24.87 -26.85
CA GLY A 902 -13.47 25.65 -27.55
C GLY A 902 -14.82 25.52 -26.84
N ILE A 903 -15.53 26.63 -26.68
CA ILE A 903 -16.90 26.65 -26.16
C ILE A 903 -17.82 26.02 -27.21
N SER A 904 -18.70 25.11 -26.79
CA SER A 904 -19.68 24.56 -27.72
C SER A 904 -20.75 25.60 -28.00
N TRP A 905 -21.13 25.68 -29.26
CA TRP A 905 -22.20 26.54 -29.72
C TRP A 905 -23.11 25.77 -30.65
N LYS A 906 -24.32 26.29 -30.82
CA LYS A 906 -25.28 25.78 -31.80
C LYS A 906 -25.89 26.93 -32.58
N SER A 907 -26.09 26.75 -33.88
CA SER A 907 -26.63 27.81 -34.72
C SER A 907 -27.58 27.28 -35.81
N ALA A 908 -28.44 28.17 -36.31
CA ALA A 908 -29.22 27.95 -37.52
C ALA A 908 -29.56 29.24 -38.23
N THR A 909 -29.90 29.10 -39.51
CA THR A 909 -30.45 30.20 -40.31
C THR A 909 -31.94 30.04 -40.54
N ALA A 910 -32.70 31.12 -40.35
CA ALA A 910 -34.10 31.18 -40.78
C ALA A 910 -34.53 32.61 -41.10
N PRO A 911 -35.49 32.79 -42.03
CA PRO A 911 -36.06 34.10 -42.31
C PRO A 911 -37.02 34.53 -41.20
N VAL A 912 -36.90 35.77 -40.73
CA VAL A 912 -37.75 36.38 -39.70
C VAL A 912 -38.61 37.47 -40.32
N ALA A 913 -39.92 37.45 -40.06
CA ALA A 913 -40.84 38.46 -40.56
C ALA A 913 -40.79 39.74 -39.70
N ILE A 914 -40.67 40.90 -40.35
CA ILE A 914 -40.78 42.21 -39.68
C ILE A 914 -42.18 42.78 -39.90
N GLY A 915 -42.97 42.84 -38.83
CA GLY A 915 -44.32 43.42 -38.82
C GLY A 915 -45.43 42.43 -39.15
N LYS A 916 -46.66 42.93 -39.37
CA LYS A 916 -47.87 42.10 -39.58
C LYS A 916 -48.00 41.47 -40.97
N SER A 917 -47.10 41.78 -41.91
CA SER A 917 -47.13 41.26 -43.28
C SER A 917 -46.04 40.22 -43.47
N ALA A 918 -46.43 38.98 -43.83
CA ALA A 918 -45.50 37.89 -44.16
C ALA A 918 -44.60 38.17 -45.37
N SER A 919 -44.80 39.30 -46.08
CA SER A 919 -44.03 39.69 -47.27
C SER A 919 -42.69 40.36 -46.98
N ASN A 920 -42.38 40.71 -45.72
CA ASN A 920 -41.17 41.45 -45.36
C ASN A 920 -40.26 40.61 -44.46
N LEU A 921 -39.56 39.65 -45.07
CA LEU A 921 -38.63 38.74 -44.41
C LEU A 921 -37.22 39.34 -44.38
N ILE A 922 -36.54 39.19 -43.25
CA ILE A 922 -35.10 39.42 -43.12
C ILE A 922 -34.38 38.11 -42.79
N PRO A 923 -33.12 37.95 -43.20
CA PRO A 923 -32.35 36.78 -42.85
C PRO A 923 -31.87 36.91 -41.40
N ALA A 924 -32.04 35.86 -40.60
CA ALA A 924 -31.51 35.79 -39.25
C ALA A 924 -30.61 34.57 -39.05
N LEU A 925 -29.52 34.78 -38.32
CA LEU A 925 -28.62 33.75 -37.80
C LEU A 925 -28.90 33.63 -36.31
N PHE A 926 -29.48 32.52 -35.90
CA PHE A 926 -29.74 32.17 -34.52
C PHE A 926 -28.53 31.42 -33.97
N VAL A 927 -28.06 31.78 -32.79
CA VAL A 927 -26.91 31.16 -32.14
C VAL A 927 -27.17 31.03 -30.64
N ASN A 928 -26.96 29.84 -30.08
CA ASN A 928 -26.54 29.71 -28.69
C ASN A 928 -25.01 29.71 -28.68
N PRO A 929 -24.37 30.81 -28.30
CA PRO A 929 -22.93 30.98 -28.45
C PRO A 929 -22.14 30.23 -27.36
N SER A 930 -22.80 29.77 -26.30
CA SER A 930 -22.16 29.09 -25.19
C SER A 930 -23.12 28.18 -24.46
N LEU A 931 -22.94 26.88 -24.64
CA LEU A 931 -23.72 25.87 -23.93
C LEU A 931 -23.27 25.80 -22.46
N GLU A 932 -21.99 25.99 -22.17
CA GLU A 932 -21.38 25.61 -20.89
C GLU A 932 -20.97 26.81 -20.01
N GLU A 933 -21.23 28.03 -20.46
CA GLU A 933 -20.86 29.25 -19.75
C GLU A 933 -22.01 30.26 -19.68
N ALA A 934 -22.17 30.86 -18.51
CA ALA A 934 -23.14 31.90 -18.20
C ALA A 934 -22.49 32.93 -17.27
N GLN A 935 -23.25 33.94 -16.85
CA GLN A 935 -22.72 34.99 -15.97
C GLN A 935 -23.70 35.33 -14.84
N PHE A 936 -23.15 35.79 -13.72
CA PHE A 936 -23.87 36.63 -12.77
C PHE A 936 -23.43 38.09 -12.96
N VAL A 937 -24.38 39.02 -12.99
CA VAL A 937 -24.09 40.46 -13.07
C VAL A 937 -24.53 41.14 -11.78
N MET A 938 -23.69 42.03 -11.27
CA MET A 938 -23.98 42.80 -10.07
C MET A 938 -24.97 43.93 -10.38
N ASN A 939 -26.12 43.96 -9.69
CA ASN A 939 -27.06 45.07 -9.79
C ASN A 939 -26.66 46.27 -8.91
N SER A 940 -27.33 47.39 -9.12
CA SER A 940 -27.17 48.61 -8.32
C SER A 940 -27.44 48.43 -6.83
N ASP A 941 -28.26 47.44 -6.45
CA ASP A 941 -28.56 47.09 -5.05
C ASP A 941 -27.58 46.07 -4.45
N GLN A 942 -26.49 45.77 -5.15
CA GLN A 942 -25.48 44.77 -4.78
C GLN A 942 -26.01 43.33 -4.76
N SER A 943 -27.14 43.05 -5.43
CA SER A 943 -27.59 41.68 -5.68
C SER A 943 -27.02 41.13 -6.98
N TRP A 944 -26.63 39.85 -6.95
CA TRP A 944 -26.25 39.10 -8.15
C TRP A 944 -27.50 38.67 -8.92
N LYS A 945 -27.49 38.84 -10.26
CA LYS A 945 -28.51 38.27 -11.15
C LYS A 945 -27.91 37.39 -12.23
N ALA A 946 -28.50 36.22 -12.43
CA ALA A 946 -28.10 35.32 -13.49
C ALA A 946 -28.47 35.89 -14.87
N THR A 947 -27.58 35.73 -15.84
CA THR A 947 -27.76 36.07 -17.24
C THR A 947 -26.96 35.11 -18.12
N SER A 948 -27.40 34.89 -19.35
CA SER A 948 -26.57 34.15 -20.32
C SER A 948 -25.32 34.97 -20.65
N GLN A 949 -24.27 34.34 -21.17
CA GLN A 949 -22.99 35.01 -21.42
C GLN A 949 -23.10 36.25 -22.34
N TYR A 950 -24.12 36.30 -23.20
CA TYR A 950 -24.44 37.42 -24.08
C TYR A 950 -25.76 38.10 -23.74
N GLY A 951 -26.39 37.71 -22.63
CA GLY A 951 -27.70 38.19 -22.18
C GLY A 951 -27.70 39.64 -21.70
N PRO A 952 -28.86 40.17 -21.29
CA PRO A 952 -28.98 41.56 -20.84
C PRO A 952 -27.97 41.92 -19.74
N HIS A 953 -27.31 43.07 -19.90
CA HIS A 953 -26.32 43.61 -18.96
C HIS A 953 -25.03 42.78 -18.79
N SER A 954 -24.86 41.70 -19.54
CA SER A 954 -23.59 40.94 -19.58
C SER A 954 -22.46 41.78 -20.17
N VAL A 955 -21.22 41.44 -19.82
CA VAL A 955 -20.03 42.14 -20.35
C VAL A 955 -19.96 42.02 -21.87
N LEU A 956 -20.27 40.85 -22.43
CA LEU A 956 -20.22 40.62 -23.87
C LEU A 956 -21.36 41.30 -24.61
N SER A 957 -22.56 41.43 -24.01
CA SER A 957 -23.64 42.20 -24.62
C SER A 957 -23.27 43.67 -24.82
N LEU A 958 -22.59 44.27 -23.84
CA LEU A 958 -22.11 45.65 -23.92
C LEU A 958 -20.97 45.79 -24.93
N ALA A 959 -20.04 44.83 -24.96
CA ALA A 959 -18.93 44.84 -25.92
C ALA A 959 -19.39 44.69 -27.38
N LEU A 960 -20.45 43.92 -27.62
CA LEU A 960 -21.06 43.75 -28.94
C LEU A 960 -22.23 44.68 -29.21
N ASP A 961 -22.55 45.63 -28.32
CA ASP A 961 -23.69 46.55 -28.45
C ASP A 961 -24.96 45.80 -28.93
N LEU A 962 -25.24 44.71 -28.23
CA LEU A 962 -26.44 43.90 -28.39
C LEU A 962 -27.58 44.58 -27.65
N GLN A 963 -28.79 44.50 -28.21
CA GLN A 963 -30.00 44.94 -27.52
C GLN A 963 -30.97 43.78 -27.35
N PRO A 964 -31.75 43.74 -26.25
CA PRO A 964 -32.79 42.74 -26.10
C PRO A 964 -33.85 42.88 -27.20
N LEU A 965 -34.28 41.79 -27.81
CA LEU A 965 -35.23 41.81 -28.93
C LEU A 965 -36.57 42.46 -28.54
N TRP A 966 -37.00 42.29 -27.29
CA TRP A 966 -38.22 42.92 -26.77
C TRP A 966 -38.12 44.45 -26.65
N SER A 967 -36.92 45.04 -26.79
CA SER A 967 -36.71 46.50 -26.86
C SER A 967 -36.87 47.06 -28.29
N GLY A 968 -36.94 46.20 -29.30
CA GLY A 968 -37.15 46.56 -30.70
C GLY A 968 -36.12 45.93 -31.64
N PHE A 969 -36.29 46.18 -32.95
CA PHE A 969 -35.32 45.75 -33.96
C PHE A 969 -34.11 46.68 -33.99
N PRO A 970 -32.89 46.15 -34.13
CA PRO A 970 -31.67 46.94 -34.17
C PRO A 970 -31.61 47.84 -35.40
N SER A 971 -30.96 49.01 -35.24
CA SER A 971 -30.60 49.87 -36.37
C SER A 971 -29.64 49.16 -37.32
N ARG A 972 -29.80 49.36 -38.63
CA ARG A 972 -28.89 48.81 -39.65
C ARG A 972 -27.62 49.65 -39.86
N ALA A 973 -27.15 50.32 -38.80
CA ALA A 973 -25.95 51.15 -38.87
C ALA A 973 -24.68 50.30 -39.09
N VAL A 974 -23.70 50.84 -39.80
CA VAL A 974 -22.45 50.15 -40.15
C VAL A 974 -21.42 50.43 -39.06
N ASP A 975 -21.39 49.61 -38.02
CA ASP A 975 -20.32 49.65 -37.02
C ASP A 975 -19.50 48.34 -37.04
N SER A 976 -18.24 48.45 -36.60
CA SER A 976 -17.13 47.54 -36.88
C SER A 976 -16.98 46.36 -35.90
N GLY A 977 -17.96 46.10 -35.03
CA GLY A 977 -17.85 45.10 -33.96
C GLY A 977 -18.12 43.65 -34.36
N ALA A 978 -18.81 43.40 -35.47
CA ALA A 978 -19.10 42.07 -36.01
C ALA A 978 -19.23 42.09 -37.53
N LEU A 979 -18.87 40.99 -38.19
CA LEU A 979 -18.90 40.89 -39.66
C LEU A 979 -19.58 39.59 -40.10
N ALA A 980 -20.48 39.71 -41.09
CA ALA A 980 -21.13 38.57 -41.70
C ALA A 980 -20.47 38.21 -43.04
N PHE A 981 -20.38 36.91 -43.31
CA PHE A 981 -19.81 36.32 -44.51
C PHE A 981 -20.76 35.25 -45.06
N VAL A 982 -20.72 35.06 -46.38
CA VAL A 982 -21.44 34.00 -47.07
C VAL A 982 -20.41 33.08 -47.74
N GLY A 983 -20.47 31.80 -47.40
CA GLY A 983 -19.65 30.73 -48.00
C GLY A 983 -20.47 29.85 -48.94
N GLU A 984 -19.88 28.74 -49.40
CA GLU A 984 -20.62 27.73 -50.19
C GLU A 984 -21.64 27.00 -49.31
N GLY A 985 -22.89 27.49 -49.30
CA GLY A 985 -23.98 26.85 -48.58
C GLY A 985 -24.06 27.16 -47.09
N GLU A 986 -23.38 28.21 -46.61
CA GLU A 986 -23.41 28.61 -45.20
C GLU A 986 -23.33 30.14 -45.03
N VAL A 987 -23.82 30.61 -43.88
CA VAL A 987 -23.65 31.99 -43.40
C VAL A 987 -22.83 31.95 -42.12
N ALA A 988 -21.83 32.82 -42.02
CA ALA A 988 -20.99 32.95 -40.82
C ALA A 988 -20.97 34.38 -40.29
N VAL A 989 -20.89 34.52 -38.97
CA VAL A 989 -20.67 35.80 -38.29
C VAL A 989 -19.43 35.68 -37.41
N ALA A 990 -18.47 36.60 -37.61
CA ALA A 990 -17.28 36.73 -36.77
C ALA A 990 -17.43 37.91 -35.80
N ALA A 991 -17.21 37.65 -34.51
CA ALA A 991 -17.37 38.61 -33.41
C ALA A 991 -16.51 38.21 -32.20
N LEU A 992 -15.85 39.16 -31.53
CA LEU A 992 -15.04 38.95 -30.30
C LEU A 992 -14.18 37.66 -30.28
N HIS A 993 -13.42 37.42 -31.37
CA HIS A 993 -12.56 36.24 -31.57
C HIS A 993 -13.27 34.89 -31.78
N GLN A 994 -14.59 34.87 -31.91
CA GLN A 994 -15.36 33.70 -32.29
C GLN A 994 -15.93 33.84 -33.71
N VAL A 995 -16.19 32.69 -34.34
CA VAL A 995 -16.90 32.59 -35.63
C VAL A 995 -18.02 31.58 -35.46
N TRP A 996 -19.26 32.04 -35.64
CA TRP A 996 -20.44 31.18 -35.64
C TRP A 996 -20.94 31.02 -37.06
N SER A 997 -20.98 29.79 -37.58
CA SER A 997 -21.48 29.50 -38.91
C SER A 997 -22.70 28.59 -38.86
N ALA A 998 -23.58 28.68 -39.85
CA ALA A 998 -24.76 27.83 -39.98
C ALA A 998 -24.95 27.39 -41.44
N PRO A 999 -25.31 26.12 -41.70
CA PRO A 999 -25.74 25.68 -43.02
C PRO A 999 -26.95 26.47 -43.51
N SER A 1000 -27.02 26.77 -44.80
CA SER A 1000 -28.04 27.64 -45.39
C SER A 1000 -28.45 27.18 -46.79
N THR A 1001 -29.71 27.42 -47.16
CA THR A 1001 -30.18 27.17 -48.53
C THR A 1001 -29.81 28.33 -49.46
N ILE A 1002 -29.79 28.07 -50.77
CA ILE A 1002 -29.48 29.08 -51.80
C ILE A 1002 -30.46 30.27 -51.73
N GLU A 1003 -31.74 30.01 -51.42
CA GLU A 1003 -32.75 31.04 -51.25
C GLU A 1003 -32.46 31.94 -50.04
N PHE A 1004 -31.95 31.36 -48.95
CA PHE A 1004 -31.56 32.11 -47.77
C PHE A 1004 -30.32 32.98 -48.03
N LEU A 1005 -29.30 32.43 -48.71
CA LEU A 1005 -28.12 33.20 -49.11
C LEU A 1005 -28.49 34.40 -50.00
N SER A 1006 -29.39 34.19 -50.96
CA SER A 1006 -29.94 35.27 -51.80
C SER A 1006 -30.68 36.33 -50.98
N LEU A 1007 -31.31 35.96 -49.87
CA LEU A 1007 -31.96 36.89 -48.95
C LEU A 1007 -30.94 37.72 -48.15
N VAL A 1008 -29.83 37.12 -47.71
CA VAL A 1008 -28.70 37.80 -47.06
C VAL A 1008 -28.09 38.85 -47.99
N GLU A 1009 -27.81 38.49 -49.24
CA GLU A 1009 -27.24 39.41 -50.21
C GLU A 1009 -28.16 40.61 -50.52
N ARG A 1010 -29.47 40.35 -50.72
CA ARG A 1010 -30.46 41.41 -50.96
C ARG A 1010 -30.66 42.32 -49.75
N SER A 1011 -30.53 41.77 -48.55
CA SER A 1011 -30.73 42.52 -47.30
C SER A 1011 -29.47 43.30 -46.88
N GLY A 1012 -28.31 42.98 -47.44
CA GLY A 1012 -27.02 43.62 -47.15
C GLY A 1012 -26.42 43.22 -45.80
N GLY A 1013 -26.85 42.08 -45.23
CA GLY A 1013 -26.47 41.66 -43.89
C GLY A 1013 -27.43 40.60 -43.33
N VAL A 1014 -27.21 40.23 -42.07
CA VAL A 1014 -28.01 39.25 -41.33
C VAL A 1014 -28.35 39.80 -39.94
N LEU A 1015 -29.53 39.47 -39.43
CA LEU A 1015 -29.86 39.69 -38.03
C LEU A 1015 -29.22 38.59 -37.19
N LEU A 1016 -28.24 38.93 -36.37
CA LEU A 1016 -27.70 38.02 -35.38
C LEU A 1016 -28.66 37.96 -34.20
N VAL A 1017 -29.09 36.76 -33.83
CA VAL A 1017 -29.93 36.48 -32.66
C VAL A 1017 -29.16 35.53 -31.75
N LEU A 1018 -28.73 36.03 -30.59
CA LEU A 1018 -28.05 35.25 -29.57
C LEU A 1018 -29.04 34.89 -28.47
N SER A 1019 -29.16 33.62 -28.12
CA SER A 1019 -30.01 33.16 -27.00
C SER A 1019 -29.57 31.79 -26.51
N SER A 1020 -29.65 31.60 -25.19
CA SER A 1020 -29.44 30.31 -24.54
C SER A 1020 -30.62 29.34 -24.68
N ALA A 1021 -31.78 29.78 -25.19
CA ALA A 1021 -32.96 28.93 -25.34
C ALA A 1021 -32.80 27.81 -26.39
N LEU A 1022 -31.77 27.90 -27.24
CA LEU A 1022 -31.43 26.86 -28.21
C LEU A 1022 -30.59 25.75 -27.55
N GLY A 1023 -31.19 24.58 -27.37
CA GLY A 1023 -30.53 23.40 -26.81
C GLY A 1023 -29.76 22.57 -27.83
N PRO A 1024 -28.74 21.79 -27.41
CA PRO A 1024 -27.85 21.04 -28.29
C PRO A 1024 -28.58 20.02 -29.18
N GLU A 1025 -29.68 19.42 -28.71
CA GLU A 1025 -30.44 18.39 -29.42
C GLU A 1025 -31.69 18.92 -30.17
N ASP A 1026 -32.01 20.21 -30.02
CA ASP A 1026 -33.23 20.79 -30.62
C ASP A 1026 -33.23 20.70 -32.16
N ALA A 1027 -34.32 20.19 -32.72
CA ALA A 1027 -34.56 20.29 -34.15
C ALA A 1027 -34.92 21.73 -34.51
N PHE A 1028 -34.31 22.27 -35.57
CA PHE A 1028 -34.60 23.62 -36.07
C PHE A 1028 -35.97 23.67 -36.77
N THR A 1029 -37.02 23.70 -35.96
CA THR A 1029 -38.41 23.91 -36.39
C THR A 1029 -38.78 25.39 -36.28
N MET A 1030 -39.80 25.80 -37.03
CA MET A 1030 -40.32 27.17 -36.94
C MET A 1030 -40.88 27.49 -35.55
N GLU A 1031 -41.41 26.48 -34.85
CA GLU A 1031 -41.92 26.60 -33.48
C GLU A 1031 -40.77 26.87 -32.50
N ALA A 1032 -39.70 26.05 -32.54
CA ALA A 1032 -38.53 26.26 -31.70
C ALA A 1032 -37.88 27.64 -31.90
N LEU A 1033 -37.76 28.10 -33.16
CA LEU A 1033 -37.23 29.44 -33.45
C LEU A 1033 -38.17 30.56 -32.98
N ALA A 1034 -39.49 30.34 -32.99
CA ALA A 1034 -40.44 31.30 -32.45
C ALA A 1034 -40.36 31.41 -30.93
N ASP A 1035 -40.05 30.31 -30.23
CA ASP A 1035 -39.82 30.29 -28.79
C ASP A 1035 -38.52 31.02 -28.43
N VAL A 1036 -37.46 30.83 -29.23
CA VAL A 1036 -36.20 31.58 -29.10
C VAL A 1036 -36.41 33.09 -29.23
N LEU A 1037 -37.22 33.53 -30.21
CA LEU A 1037 -37.53 34.95 -30.36
C LEU A 1037 -38.38 35.52 -29.20
N GLN A 1038 -39.03 34.67 -28.42
CA GLN A 1038 -39.80 35.04 -27.24
C GLN A 1038 -39.00 34.92 -25.94
N SER A 1039 -37.78 34.38 -26.00
CA SER A 1039 -36.95 34.23 -24.82
C SER A 1039 -36.54 35.59 -24.25
N TRP A 1040 -36.41 35.66 -22.93
CA TRP A 1040 -36.08 36.90 -22.24
C TRP A 1040 -34.62 37.34 -22.52
N ASP A 1041 -33.77 36.38 -22.86
CA ASP A 1041 -32.34 36.54 -23.14
C ASP A 1041 -32.03 36.62 -24.64
N ALA A 1042 -33.06 36.75 -25.50
CA ALA A 1042 -32.88 36.93 -26.93
C ALA A 1042 -32.26 38.31 -27.21
N MET A 1043 -30.97 38.31 -27.53
CA MET A 1043 -30.17 39.50 -27.77
C MET A 1043 -29.85 39.62 -29.25
N VAL A 1044 -30.08 40.81 -29.82
CA VAL A 1044 -30.05 41.01 -31.26
C VAL A 1044 -29.18 42.17 -31.71
N ARG A 1045 -28.58 42.00 -32.90
CA ARG A 1045 -27.86 43.04 -33.62
C ARG A 1045 -27.93 42.81 -35.12
N TRP A 1046 -27.97 43.89 -35.90
CA TRP A 1046 -27.80 43.80 -37.34
C TRP A 1046 -26.31 43.71 -37.67
N VAL A 1047 -25.91 42.69 -38.43
CA VAL A 1047 -24.52 42.47 -38.84
C VAL A 1047 -24.40 42.69 -40.35
N PRO A 1048 -23.60 43.67 -40.81
CA PRO A 1048 -23.46 43.95 -42.23
C PRO A 1048 -22.68 42.85 -42.95
N LEU A 1049 -23.08 42.56 -44.20
CA LEU A 1049 -22.40 41.60 -45.06
C LEU A 1049 -21.11 42.21 -45.62
N ARG A 1050 -19.97 41.52 -45.43
CA ARG A 1050 -18.68 41.92 -46.02
C ARG A 1050 -18.42 41.15 -47.30
N ARG A 1051 -18.17 41.86 -48.40
CA ARG A 1051 -17.99 41.28 -49.76
C ARG A 1051 -16.55 40.89 -50.11
N GLU A 1052 -15.57 41.20 -49.27
CA GLU A 1052 -14.15 40.92 -49.50
C GLU A 1052 -13.55 40.14 -48.31
N ILE A 1053 -13.00 38.96 -48.61
CA ILE A 1053 -12.18 38.15 -47.71
C ILE A 1053 -10.81 38.83 -47.64
N VAL A 1054 -10.36 39.21 -46.45
CA VAL A 1054 -8.95 39.61 -46.20
C VAL A 1054 -8.27 38.50 -45.43
#